data_AF-K9W5C2-F1
#
_entry.id   AF-K9W5C2-F1
#
_cell.length_a   1.000
_cell.length_b   1.000
_cell.length_c   1.000
_cell.angle_alpha   90.00
_cell.angle_beta   90.00
_cell.angle_gamma   90.00
#
_symmetry.space_group_name_H-M   'P 1'
#
loop_
_entity.id
_entity.type
_entity.pdbx_description
1 polymer ?
#
loop_
_entity_poly.entity_id
_entity_poly.type
_entity_poly.pdbx_seq_one_letter_code
_entity_poly.pdbx_strand_id
1 'polypeptide(L)'
;MNKILFRLSINCLGILILNGSFYSVAQANQQSRLALTPQSPQAESSKLSCTEEINQEINADALGLLQKADDDANRANISQAANKIRQAIKLAQTFRGNQYKSYVLDGLVNFKGQPRLLDKIVNQSVKSGNQEQAAKIIDETLKLTQTLNQSYSNIKTKALTAIALYYTQINQPSKAIPILAEAVKASSFIQNDELKSFALISIAKKYLIVGKSATALEILPQSLLFAQKVANSYKQAEILQEIAIIYAKTGKDKQAIDLAKNIGNGEYKTKALSAIASQYTNNGKLAQALLLSQTVYNTDEKALVLAQIAAKYAQAKQLTQAATVFSKALNLAKALKNEELLANVAIVYGKAGQITAALKAVQSIENPVNKAKGLAAIAPLYATAGHQQQANQILAQSIASINAIPDTFQKTVTQQDITRNFTTARQYDYAIKVAQTIIDPFDRAKALRDVGIQAVQAKDYNKALQIVQTINSKYIDERNIVLNKVAIALAEGGEYTRALQTAQKIQNFNSTYTYRAKTLAAIAKQYSKTKQPQQAAKVFSQALQTANTLASPDAIAKGKAEIALEYALAEQANKATETLTQALKLVPNIKDSSLSLATLQEITNLYLEAGQYNLALQSIKAYKNPVYKNGISQELANKYLDAGQYDQAMQLVNTLTTPEDKTRLLVAIAGKYIQNQQNAKASQALNQALQVAKTLKDPESKVMVFKVETDSQGNVISKTEVEDPYDRASFLESIAINYAQAGLKNQAQQVAQLIKTPAIRSQLNQRLNCYAKG
;
A
#
# COMPACT_ATOMS: atom_id res chain seq x y z
N MET A 1 -17.05 -26.68 -30.66
CA MET A 1 -17.67 -26.36 -29.36
C MET A 1 -16.61 -25.76 -28.44
N ASN A 2 -16.63 -24.43 -28.33
CA ASN A 2 -16.12 -23.57 -27.26
C ASN A 2 -14.83 -23.94 -26.50
N LYS A 3 -13.69 -23.40 -26.96
CA LYS A 3 -12.92 -22.29 -26.33
C LYS A 3 -11.47 -22.36 -26.81
N ILE A 4 -10.84 -21.18 -26.89
CA ILE A 4 -9.45 -20.88 -27.26
C ILE A 4 -9.29 -20.50 -28.73
N LEU A 5 -9.42 -19.19 -29.00
CA LEU A 5 -8.60 -18.40 -29.93
C LEU A 5 -9.13 -16.96 -29.91
N PHE A 6 -8.30 -16.00 -29.46
CA PHE A 6 -8.08 -14.66 -30.02
C PHE A 6 -7.53 -13.68 -28.96
N ARG A 7 -6.20 -13.57 -28.93
CA ARG A 7 -5.50 -12.28 -28.74
C ARG A 7 -5.28 -11.72 -30.14
N LEU A 8 -5.89 -10.58 -30.47
CA LEU A 8 -5.38 -9.55 -31.39
C LEU A 8 -6.49 -8.52 -31.68
N SER A 9 -6.54 -7.46 -30.87
CA SER A 9 -7.02 -6.12 -31.25
C SER A 9 -6.95 -5.18 -30.03
N ILE A 10 -5.73 -4.89 -29.56
CA ILE A 10 -5.48 -3.71 -28.72
C ILE A 10 -5.36 -2.53 -29.69
N ASN A 11 -6.51 -1.92 -30.00
CA ASN A 11 -6.68 -0.52 -30.40
C ASN A 11 -8.18 -0.30 -30.60
N CYS A 12 -8.69 0.81 -30.07
CA CYS A 12 -10.10 1.23 -30.05
C CYS A 12 -11.00 0.53 -29.03
N LEU A 13 -10.87 0.88 -27.75
CA LEU A 13 -12.01 1.10 -26.83
C LEU A 13 -11.51 1.75 -25.53
N GLY A 14 -10.75 2.85 -25.69
CA GLY A 14 -10.55 3.81 -24.62
C GLY A 14 -11.74 4.76 -24.64
N ILE A 15 -12.78 4.45 -23.86
CA ILE A 15 -13.86 5.32 -23.33
C ILE A 15 -14.72 4.35 -22.50
N LEU A 16 -14.58 4.36 -21.16
CA LEU A 16 -15.57 3.97 -20.12
C LEU A 16 -15.02 3.57 -18.74
N ILE A 17 -13.70 3.59 -18.49
CA ILE A 17 -13.14 3.28 -17.16
C ILE A 17 -12.61 4.56 -16.50
N LEU A 18 -13.52 5.41 -16.01
CA LEU A 18 -13.20 6.51 -15.07
C LEU A 18 -14.28 6.73 -14.00
N ASN A 19 -15.09 5.70 -13.71
CA ASN A 19 -16.11 5.75 -12.64
C ASN A 19 -15.70 4.99 -11.35
N GLY A 20 -14.41 4.72 -11.15
CA GLY A 20 -13.91 3.86 -10.06
C GLY A 20 -13.83 4.50 -8.67
N SER A 21 -13.93 5.82 -8.55
CA SER A 21 -13.78 6.53 -7.27
C SER A 21 -15.10 7.01 -6.65
N PHE A 22 -16.23 6.76 -7.32
CA PHE A 22 -17.54 7.30 -6.95
C PHE A 22 -18.43 6.32 -6.16
N TYR A 23 -17.94 5.11 -5.90
CA TYR A 23 -18.72 4.06 -5.23
C TYR A 23 -18.63 4.08 -3.70
N SER A 24 -17.61 4.68 -3.07
CA SER A 24 -17.29 4.32 -1.67
C SER A 24 -18.05 5.06 -0.56
N VAL A 25 -18.57 6.27 -0.77
CA VAL A 25 -19.27 7.01 0.31
C VAL A 25 -20.76 6.66 0.38
N ALA A 26 -21.40 6.44 -0.78
CA ALA A 26 -22.77 5.93 -0.83
C ALA A 26 -22.83 4.42 -0.49
N GLN A 27 -21.83 3.62 -0.89
CA GLN A 27 -21.76 2.22 -0.44
C GLN A 27 -21.38 2.08 1.03
N ALA A 28 -20.65 3.02 1.66
CA ALA A 28 -20.36 2.92 3.09
C ALA A 28 -21.63 3.04 3.95
N ASN A 29 -22.56 3.94 3.59
CA ASN A 29 -23.88 4.03 4.22
C ASN A 29 -24.81 2.84 3.87
N GLN A 30 -24.57 2.14 2.77
CA GLN A 30 -25.36 0.97 2.35
C GLN A 30 -24.82 -0.37 2.86
N GLN A 31 -23.50 -0.55 2.95
CA GLN A 31 -22.89 -1.79 3.47
C GLN A 31 -23.12 -1.95 4.97
N SER A 32 -23.27 -0.85 5.73
CA SER A 32 -23.75 -0.88 7.11
C SER A 32 -25.24 -1.25 7.23
N ARG A 33 -26.04 -1.10 6.17
CA ARG A 33 -27.43 -1.62 6.10
C ARG A 33 -27.51 -3.08 5.62
N LEU A 34 -26.48 -3.58 4.91
CA LEU A 34 -26.46 -4.92 4.31
C LEU A 34 -25.72 -6.00 5.14
N ALA A 35 -25.19 -5.66 6.33
CA ALA A 35 -24.49 -6.61 7.20
C ALA A 35 -25.41 -7.37 8.19
N LEU A 36 -26.69 -7.53 7.88
CA LEU A 36 -27.55 -8.51 8.55
C LEU A 36 -27.52 -9.80 7.72
N THR A 37 -26.83 -10.82 8.22
CA THR A 37 -26.93 -12.19 7.67
C THR A 37 -28.38 -12.67 7.75
N PRO A 38 -28.93 -13.32 6.69
CA PRO A 38 -30.31 -13.80 6.69
C PRO A 38 -30.38 -15.13 7.45
N GLN A 39 -30.61 -15.09 8.76
CA GLN A 39 -31.14 -16.22 9.52
C GLN A 39 -32.09 -15.75 10.62
N SER A 40 -33.32 -15.37 10.24
CA SER A 40 -34.61 -15.75 10.85
C SER A 40 -35.75 -14.88 10.28
N PRO A 41 -37.00 -15.34 10.28
CA PRO A 41 -38.10 -14.61 9.66
C PRO A 41 -38.57 -13.44 10.53
N GLN A 42 -38.92 -12.33 9.88
CA GLN A 42 -39.54 -11.12 10.44
C GLN A 42 -38.75 -10.40 11.55
N ALA A 43 -37.66 -9.74 11.17
CA ALA A 43 -37.14 -8.63 11.97
C ALA A 43 -37.90 -7.35 11.56
N GLU A 44 -38.85 -6.91 12.39
CA GLU A 44 -39.25 -5.50 12.44
C GLU A 44 -37.97 -4.66 12.51
N SER A 45 -37.84 -3.67 11.62
CA SER A 45 -36.69 -2.77 11.58
C SER A 45 -36.55 -2.06 12.93
N SER A 46 -35.63 -2.53 13.78
CA SER A 46 -35.33 -1.89 15.05
C SER A 46 -34.88 -0.46 14.79
N LYS A 47 -35.69 0.53 15.17
CA LYS A 47 -35.37 1.95 15.06
C LYS A 47 -34.06 2.23 15.79
N LEU A 48 -33.02 2.60 15.04
CA LEU A 48 -31.75 3.07 15.61
C LEU A 48 -32.00 4.26 16.54
N SER A 49 -31.35 4.28 17.70
CA SER A 49 -31.41 5.43 18.60
C SER A 49 -30.64 6.61 18.01
N CYS A 50 -31.04 7.84 18.34
CA CYS A 50 -30.38 9.08 17.91
C CYS A 50 -28.86 9.11 18.14
N THR A 51 -28.39 8.43 19.19
CA THR A 51 -26.95 8.34 19.49
C THR A 51 -26.23 7.35 18.57
N GLU A 52 -26.86 6.25 18.21
CA GLU A 52 -26.28 5.25 17.30
C GLU A 52 -26.19 5.78 15.87
N GLU A 53 -27.17 6.55 15.42
CA GLU A 53 -27.17 7.14 14.08
C GLU A 53 -26.05 8.19 13.90
N ILE A 54 -25.90 9.12 14.85
CA ILE A 54 -24.80 10.11 14.86
C ILE A 54 -23.43 9.42 14.91
N ASN A 55 -23.31 8.39 15.75
CA ASN A 55 -22.04 7.67 15.86
C ASN A 55 -21.72 6.85 14.59
N GLN A 56 -22.73 6.35 13.86
CA GLN A 56 -22.52 5.65 12.58
C GLN A 56 -21.97 6.61 11.51
N GLU A 57 -22.50 7.83 11.40
CA GLU A 57 -22.00 8.83 10.45
C GLU A 57 -20.55 9.25 10.76
N ILE A 58 -20.25 9.60 12.02
CA ILE A 58 -18.89 9.99 12.43
C ILE A 58 -17.91 8.82 12.25
N ASN A 59 -18.36 7.58 12.45
CA ASN A 59 -17.54 6.39 12.22
C ASN A 59 -17.23 6.15 10.74
N ALA A 60 -18.20 6.37 9.85
CA ALA A 60 -17.97 6.30 8.40
C ALA A 60 -16.92 7.33 7.96
N ASP A 61 -17.00 8.55 8.49
CA ASP A 61 -16.01 9.60 8.22
C ASP A 61 -14.61 9.23 8.72
N ALA A 62 -14.50 8.73 9.96
CA ALA A 62 -13.23 8.33 10.53
C ALA A 62 -12.59 7.17 9.73
N LEU A 63 -13.37 6.17 9.34
CA LEU A 63 -12.87 5.04 8.54
C LEU A 63 -12.51 5.45 7.11
N GLY A 64 -13.27 6.37 6.50
CA GLY A 64 -12.93 6.95 5.20
C GLY A 64 -11.60 7.71 5.22
N LEU A 65 -11.31 8.45 6.31
CA LEU A 65 -10.00 9.09 6.50
C LEU A 65 -8.86 8.08 6.62
N LEU A 66 -9.07 6.96 7.31
CA LEU A 66 -8.07 5.89 7.40
C LEU A 66 -7.80 5.24 6.04
N GLN A 67 -8.83 5.02 5.22
CA GLN A 67 -8.65 4.49 3.86
C GLN A 67 -7.82 5.44 2.99
N LYS A 68 -8.15 6.74 3.00
CA LYS A 68 -7.37 7.76 2.28
C LYS A 68 -5.94 7.86 2.80
N ALA A 69 -5.72 7.69 4.10
CA ALA A 69 -4.39 7.66 4.67
C ALA A 69 -3.58 6.45 4.18
N ASP A 70 -4.22 5.30 3.97
CA ASP A 70 -3.56 4.12 3.40
C ASP A 70 -3.14 4.36 1.95
N ASP A 71 -4.00 4.98 1.14
CA ASP A 71 -3.68 5.36 -0.24
C ASP A 71 -2.47 6.31 -0.30
N ASP A 72 -2.43 7.32 0.58
CA ASP A 72 -1.29 8.24 0.69
C ASP A 72 -0.01 7.50 1.11
N ALA A 73 -0.09 6.59 2.08
CA ALA A 73 1.05 5.81 2.53
C ALA A 73 1.56 4.86 1.42
N ASN A 74 0.67 4.30 0.61
CA ASN A 74 1.01 3.50 -0.57
C ASN A 74 1.76 4.32 -1.63
N ARG A 75 1.47 5.62 -1.74
CA ARG A 75 2.16 6.57 -2.61
C ARG A 75 3.40 7.21 -1.96
N ALA A 76 3.80 6.74 -0.78
CA ALA A 76 4.89 7.30 0.04
C ALA A 76 4.69 8.77 0.48
N ASN A 77 3.44 9.26 0.51
CA ASN A 77 3.06 10.60 0.99
C ASN A 77 2.82 10.62 2.50
N ILE A 78 3.88 10.33 3.28
CA ILE A 78 3.77 10.05 4.73
C ILE A 78 3.14 11.18 5.53
N SER A 79 3.48 12.43 5.20
CA SER A 79 2.94 13.59 5.93
C SER A 79 1.43 13.75 5.76
N GLN A 80 0.90 13.44 4.57
CA GLN A 80 -0.54 13.51 4.32
C GLN A 80 -1.28 12.36 4.99
N ALA A 81 -0.73 11.14 4.90
CA ALA A 81 -1.25 9.97 5.60
C ALA A 81 -1.32 10.22 7.12
N ALA A 82 -0.24 10.75 7.69
CA ALA A 82 -0.15 11.13 9.10
C ALA A 82 -1.25 12.12 9.50
N ASN A 83 -1.47 13.18 8.72
CA ASN A 83 -2.49 14.18 9.01
C ASN A 83 -3.90 13.58 9.00
N LYS A 84 -4.21 12.72 8.02
CA LYS A 84 -5.51 12.06 7.92
C LYS A 84 -5.77 11.11 9.09
N ILE A 85 -4.75 10.38 9.55
CA ILE A 85 -4.86 9.56 10.77
C ILE A 85 -5.17 10.40 12.00
N ARG A 86 -4.46 11.52 12.19
CA ARG A 86 -4.73 12.42 13.33
C ARG A 86 -6.14 12.98 13.30
N GLN A 87 -6.66 13.31 12.11
CA GLN A 87 -8.06 13.71 11.95
C GLN A 87 -9.03 12.58 12.32
N ALA A 88 -8.77 11.35 11.87
CA ALA A 88 -9.58 10.19 12.24
C ALA A 88 -9.57 9.93 13.76
N ILE A 89 -8.40 10.04 14.41
CA ILE A 89 -8.27 9.90 15.87
C ILE A 89 -9.03 11.02 16.58
N LYS A 90 -8.95 12.26 16.09
CA LYS A 90 -9.70 13.39 16.66
C LYS A 90 -11.21 13.18 16.59
N LEU A 91 -11.72 12.68 15.45
CA LEU A 91 -13.13 12.27 15.35
C LEU A 91 -13.44 11.13 16.33
N ALA A 92 -12.54 10.15 16.46
CA ALA A 92 -12.76 9.04 17.39
C ALA A 92 -12.83 9.49 18.86
N GLN A 93 -12.13 10.56 19.23
CA GLN A 93 -12.16 11.09 20.59
C GLN A 93 -13.52 11.70 20.96
N THR A 94 -14.34 12.14 19.99
CA THR A 94 -15.66 12.76 20.26
C THR A 94 -16.75 11.73 20.55
N PHE A 95 -16.53 10.43 20.27
CA PHE A 95 -17.50 9.39 20.56
C PHE A 95 -17.78 9.25 22.06
N ARG A 96 -19.06 9.28 22.44
CA ARG A 96 -19.52 8.93 23.81
C ARG A 96 -19.47 7.42 24.09
N GLY A 97 -19.35 6.57 23.05
CA GLY A 97 -19.26 5.12 23.15
C GLY A 97 -17.89 4.54 22.77
N ASN A 98 -17.47 3.47 23.46
CA ASN A 98 -16.19 2.79 23.22
C ASN A 98 -16.18 1.91 21.95
N GLN A 99 -17.35 1.55 21.42
CA GLN A 99 -17.51 0.74 20.21
C GLN A 99 -16.86 1.40 18.99
N TYR A 100 -17.20 2.65 18.69
CA TYR A 100 -16.68 3.33 17.50
C TYR A 100 -15.20 3.70 17.64
N LYS A 101 -14.75 4.01 18.86
CA LYS A 101 -13.31 4.12 19.19
C LYS A 101 -12.56 2.83 18.85
N SER A 102 -13.17 1.68 19.16
CA SER A 102 -12.57 0.38 18.87
C SER A 102 -12.43 0.12 17.36
N TYR A 103 -13.38 0.56 16.53
CA TYR A 103 -13.30 0.39 15.07
C TYR A 103 -12.20 1.24 14.44
N VAL A 104 -12.04 2.48 14.88
CA VAL A 104 -10.94 3.35 14.41
C VAL A 104 -9.59 2.77 14.84
N LEU A 105 -9.48 2.28 16.09
CA LEU A 105 -8.27 1.63 16.57
C LEU A 105 -7.96 0.35 15.78
N ASP A 106 -8.96 -0.49 15.52
CA ASP A 106 -8.81 -1.70 14.69
C ASP A 106 -8.35 -1.32 13.27
N GLY A 107 -8.90 -0.27 12.66
CA GLY A 107 -8.42 0.24 11.37
C GLY A 107 -6.96 0.70 11.37
N LEU A 108 -6.46 1.25 12.49
CA LEU A 108 -5.07 1.68 12.62
C LEU A 108 -4.09 0.51 12.84
N VAL A 109 -4.49 -0.48 13.65
CA VAL A 109 -3.61 -1.55 14.13
C VAL A 109 -3.88 -2.92 13.51
N ASN A 110 -4.94 -3.07 12.71
CA ASN A 110 -5.44 -4.35 12.20
C ASN A 110 -6.41 -4.18 11.00
N PHE A 111 -5.95 -3.62 9.88
CA PHE A 111 -6.83 -3.42 8.72
C PHE A 111 -6.90 -4.67 7.82
N LYS A 112 -8.05 -5.36 7.81
CA LYS A 112 -8.48 -6.38 6.79
C LYS A 112 -7.37 -7.28 6.23
N GLY A 113 -6.52 -7.86 7.08
CA GLY A 113 -5.46 -8.80 6.65
C GLY A 113 -4.31 -8.19 5.84
N GLN A 114 -4.18 -6.86 5.79
CA GLN A 114 -3.06 -6.14 5.17
C GLN A 114 -2.09 -5.59 6.25
N PRO A 115 -0.84 -5.21 5.89
CA PRO A 115 0.10 -4.60 6.83
C PRO A 115 -0.53 -3.37 7.50
N ARG A 116 -0.40 -3.25 8.82
CA ARG A 116 -1.08 -2.22 9.62
C ARG A 116 -0.78 -0.83 9.03
N LEU A 117 -1.81 0.00 8.86
CA LEU A 117 -1.63 1.39 8.37
C LEU A 117 -0.57 2.12 9.22
N LEU A 118 -0.63 1.92 10.54
CA LEU A 118 0.38 2.46 11.46
C LEU A 118 1.76 1.80 11.31
N ASP A 119 1.86 0.47 11.09
CA ASP A 119 3.15 -0.20 10.75
C ASP A 119 3.76 0.42 9.48
N LYS A 120 2.95 0.66 8.44
CA LYS A 120 3.39 1.20 7.15
C LYS A 120 4.02 2.59 7.34
N ILE A 121 3.31 3.48 8.02
CA ILE A 121 3.75 4.86 8.28
C ILE A 121 4.99 4.87 9.18
N VAL A 122 5.01 4.10 10.27
CA VAL A 122 6.16 4.04 11.17
C VAL A 122 7.40 3.52 10.43
N ASN A 123 7.28 2.42 9.68
CA ASN A 123 8.40 1.87 8.91
C ASN A 123 8.93 2.83 7.84
N GLN A 124 8.04 3.52 7.12
CA GLN A 124 8.43 4.52 6.12
C GLN A 124 9.08 5.75 6.78
N SER A 125 8.56 6.19 7.93
CA SER A 125 9.13 7.30 8.71
C SER A 125 10.52 6.99 9.24
N VAL A 126 10.76 5.75 9.70
CA VAL A 126 12.10 5.30 10.13
C VAL A 126 13.06 5.30 8.93
N LYS A 127 12.63 4.84 7.76
CA LYS A 127 13.46 4.86 6.54
C LYS A 127 13.81 6.27 6.06
N SER A 128 12.92 7.23 6.24
CA SER A 128 13.11 8.63 5.82
C SER A 128 13.74 9.53 6.89
N GLY A 129 14.02 9.00 8.09
CA GLY A 129 14.55 9.77 9.22
C GLY A 129 13.53 10.66 9.95
N ASN A 130 12.25 10.59 9.59
CA ASN A 130 11.18 11.44 10.16
C ASN A 130 10.53 10.79 11.40
N GLN A 131 11.34 10.48 12.42
CA GLN A 131 10.88 9.75 13.60
C GLN A 131 9.93 10.57 14.50
N GLU A 132 10.04 11.90 14.49
CA GLU A 132 9.21 12.78 15.32
C GLU A 132 7.74 12.74 14.91
N GLN A 133 7.45 12.74 13.60
CA GLN A 133 6.08 12.66 13.11
C GLN A 133 5.43 11.31 13.44
N ALA A 134 6.19 10.21 13.33
CA ALA A 134 5.73 8.89 13.76
C ALA A 134 5.42 8.88 15.26
N ALA A 135 6.29 9.45 16.09
CA ALA A 135 6.08 9.53 17.55
C ALA A 135 4.76 10.23 17.90
N LYS A 136 4.43 11.35 17.25
CA LYS A 136 3.16 12.08 17.49
C LYS A 136 1.92 11.22 17.22
N ILE A 137 1.91 10.48 16.10
CA ILE A 137 0.78 9.61 15.75
C ILE A 137 0.68 8.45 16.76
N ILE A 138 1.81 7.88 17.17
CA ILE A 138 1.87 6.82 18.18
C ILE A 138 1.31 7.33 19.51
N ASP A 139 1.70 8.54 19.96
CA ASP A 139 1.19 9.17 21.17
C ASP A 139 -0.33 9.41 21.11
N GLU A 140 -0.85 9.93 20.00
CA GLU A 140 -2.29 10.15 19.80
C GLU A 140 -3.10 8.84 19.78
N THR A 141 -2.54 7.80 19.15
CA THR A 141 -3.14 6.45 19.12
C THR A 141 -3.15 5.83 20.53
N LEU A 142 -2.08 6.03 21.31
CA LEU A 142 -2.00 5.56 22.70
C LEU A 142 -3.08 6.23 23.55
N LYS A 143 -3.23 7.55 23.45
CA LYS A 143 -4.28 8.29 24.17
C LYS A 143 -5.68 7.75 23.85
N LEU A 144 -6.00 7.55 22.56
CA LEU A 144 -7.29 6.97 22.17
C LEU A 144 -7.47 5.56 22.74
N THR A 145 -6.43 4.73 22.67
CA THR A 145 -6.43 3.37 23.23
C THR A 145 -6.70 3.36 24.74
N GLN A 146 -6.11 4.30 25.48
CA GLN A 146 -6.26 4.40 26.94
C GLN A 146 -7.69 4.74 27.35
N THR A 147 -8.47 5.42 26.50
CA THR A 147 -9.89 5.70 26.76
C THR A 147 -10.80 4.48 26.72
N LEU A 148 -10.34 3.35 26.15
CA LEU A 148 -11.13 2.12 26.10
C LEU A 148 -11.33 1.51 27.48
N ASN A 149 -12.57 1.15 27.80
CA ASN A 149 -12.92 0.44 29.02
C ASN A 149 -12.67 -1.09 28.92
N GLN A 150 -12.90 -1.81 30.01
CA GLN A 150 -12.63 -3.25 30.12
C GLN A 150 -13.41 -4.12 29.13
N SER A 151 -14.58 -3.69 28.64
CA SER A 151 -15.37 -4.45 27.67
C SER A 151 -14.67 -4.55 26.30
N TYR A 152 -13.68 -3.69 26.03
CA TYR A 152 -12.90 -3.66 24.79
C TYR A 152 -11.45 -4.13 24.99
N SER A 153 -11.21 -4.93 26.03
CA SER A 153 -9.86 -5.33 26.43
C SER A 153 -9.07 -6.09 25.36
N ASN A 154 -9.72 -6.82 24.47
CA ASN A 154 -9.05 -7.51 23.36
C ASN A 154 -8.36 -6.52 22.39
N ILE A 155 -9.12 -5.57 21.85
CA ILE A 155 -8.56 -4.54 20.95
C ILE A 155 -7.62 -3.60 21.70
N LYS A 156 -7.93 -3.25 22.96
CA LYS A 156 -7.05 -2.43 23.81
C LYS A 156 -5.68 -3.09 23.95
N THR A 157 -5.65 -4.38 24.27
CA THR A 157 -4.41 -5.15 24.41
C THR A 157 -3.63 -5.23 23.10
N LYS A 158 -4.30 -5.52 21.98
CA LYS A 158 -3.66 -5.55 20.64
C LYS A 158 -3.04 -4.20 20.28
N ALA A 159 -3.79 -3.10 20.50
CA ALA A 159 -3.33 -1.76 20.21
C ALA A 159 -2.12 -1.36 21.08
N LEU A 160 -2.18 -1.57 22.40
CA LEU A 160 -1.06 -1.32 23.32
C LEU A 160 0.19 -2.12 22.91
N THR A 161 0.02 -3.39 22.54
CA THR A 161 1.13 -4.26 22.12
C THR A 161 1.76 -3.81 20.79
N ALA A 162 0.95 -3.32 19.85
CA ALA A 162 1.43 -2.73 18.61
C ALA A 162 2.15 -1.40 18.86
N ILE A 163 1.58 -0.53 19.71
CA ILE A 163 2.17 0.76 20.11
C ILE A 163 3.56 0.57 20.73
N ALA A 164 3.72 -0.41 21.63
CA ALA A 164 5.02 -0.72 22.21
C ALA A 164 6.08 -1.15 21.17
N LEU A 165 5.67 -1.91 20.14
CA LEU A 165 6.54 -2.24 19.01
C LEU A 165 6.96 -0.98 18.26
N TYR A 166 6.03 -0.07 18.00
CA TYR A 166 6.31 1.17 17.27
C TYR A 166 7.31 2.06 17.99
N TYR A 167 7.17 2.23 19.30
CA TYR A 167 8.17 2.95 20.09
C TYR A 167 9.55 2.30 20.00
N THR A 168 9.63 0.97 19.95
CA THR A 168 10.92 0.28 19.76
C THR A 168 11.49 0.58 18.36
N GLN A 169 10.67 0.58 17.31
CA GLN A 169 11.11 0.86 15.94
C GLN A 169 11.63 2.29 15.73
N ILE A 170 11.08 3.27 16.46
CA ILE A 170 11.56 4.66 16.46
C ILE A 170 12.65 4.93 17.51
N ASN A 171 13.32 3.87 17.99
CA ASN A 171 14.44 3.93 18.95
C ASN A 171 14.07 4.57 20.31
N GLN A 172 12.84 4.36 20.79
CA GLN A 172 12.34 4.79 22.11
C GLN A 172 11.86 3.61 22.98
N PRO A 173 12.68 2.57 23.22
CA PRO A 173 12.26 1.36 23.96
C PRO A 173 11.87 1.64 25.43
N SER A 174 12.34 2.74 26.02
CA SER A 174 11.97 3.14 27.40
C SER A 174 10.46 3.42 27.54
N LYS A 175 9.81 3.95 26.49
CA LYS A 175 8.35 4.16 26.46
C LYS A 175 7.56 2.86 26.25
N ALA A 176 8.14 1.86 25.60
CA ALA A 176 7.46 0.61 25.28
C ALA A 176 7.17 -0.25 26.53
N ILE A 177 8.09 -0.27 27.49
CA ILE A 177 7.99 -1.11 28.71
C ILE A 177 6.72 -0.81 29.54
N PRO A 178 6.43 0.44 29.97
CA PRO A 178 5.22 0.72 30.75
C PRO A 178 3.93 0.43 29.96
N ILE A 179 3.95 0.57 28.63
CA ILE A 179 2.81 0.27 27.76
C ILE A 179 2.57 -1.24 27.68
N LEU A 180 3.63 -2.06 27.65
CA LEU A 180 3.49 -3.51 27.73
C LEU A 180 2.94 -3.95 29.09
N ALA A 181 3.31 -3.27 30.18
CA ALA A 181 2.72 -3.54 31.49
C ALA A 181 1.22 -3.19 31.52
N GLU A 182 0.82 -2.09 30.87
CA GLU A 182 -0.60 -1.76 30.66
C GLU A 182 -1.31 -2.82 29.81
N ALA A 183 -0.66 -3.35 28.76
CA ALA A 183 -1.20 -4.41 27.92
C ALA A 183 -1.44 -5.71 28.72
N VAL A 184 -0.54 -6.08 29.64
CA VAL A 184 -0.75 -7.22 30.55
C VAL A 184 -2.00 -7.00 31.40
N LYS A 185 -2.16 -5.81 32.00
CA LYS A 185 -3.36 -5.47 32.79
C LYS A 185 -4.63 -5.50 31.95
N ALA A 186 -4.62 -4.97 30.73
CA ALA A 186 -5.77 -5.03 29.83
C ALA A 186 -6.12 -6.49 29.48
N SER A 187 -5.11 -7.34 29.24
CA SER A 187 -5.32 -8.73 28.86
C SER A 187 -6.05 -9.57 29.93
N SER A 188 -5.99 -9.18 31.20
CA SER A 188 -6.65 -9.92 32.29
C SER A 188 -8.17 -9.95 32.17
N PHE A 189 -8.76 -8.93 31.53
CA PHE A 189 -10.20 -8.78 31.31
C PHE A 189 -10.71 -9.47 30.02
N ILE A 190 -9.82 -10.05 29.21
CA ILE A 190 -10.22 -10.87 28.07
C ILE A 190 -10.84 -12.17 28.60
N GLN A 191 -12.08 -12.46 28.20
CA GLN A 191 -12.84 -13.62 28.67
C GLN A 191 -12.56 -14.89 27.86
N ASN A 192 -12.33 -14.74 26.55
CA ASN A 192 -12.07 -15.88 25.69
C ASN A 192 -10.62 -16.37 25.85
N ASP A 193 -10.45 -17.64 26.23
CA ASP A 193 -9.15 -18.25 26.55
C ASP A 193 -8.17 -18.27 25.36
N GLU A 194 -8.68 -18.49 24.14
CA GLU A 194 -7.87 -18.45 22.91
C GLU A 194 -7.30 -17.04 22.70
N LEU A 195 -8.17 -16.02 22.68
CA LEU A 195 -7.77 -14.63 22.49
C LEU A 195 -6.83 -14.15 23.59
N LYS A 196 -7.06 -14.57 24.83
CA LYS A 196 -6.20 -14.23 25.97
C LYS A 196 -4.82 -14.85 25.84
N SER A 197 -4.73 -16.12 25.44
CA SER A 197 -3.45 -16.79 25.19
C SER A 197 -2.64 -16.08 24.11
N PHE A 198 -3.27 -15.79 22.95
CA PHE A 198 -2.60 -15.05 21.88
C PHE A 198 -2.16 -13.65 22.30
N ALA A 199 -2.96 -12.95 23.11
CA ALA A 199 -2.60 -11.65 23.64
C ALA A 199 -1.34 -11.73 24.53
N LEU A 200 -1.30 -12.67 25.48
CA LEU A 200 -0.15 -12.89 26.36
C LEU A 200 1.11 -13.29 25.58
N ILE A 201 1.00 -14.16 24.57
CA ILE A 201 2.09 -14.52 23.65
C ILE A 201 2.62 -13.28 22.93
N SER A 202 1.71 -12.46 22.39
CA SER A 202 2.08 -11.23 21.67
C SER A 202 2.84 -10.28 22.58
N ILE A 203 2.37 -10.06 23.81
CA ILE A 203 3.04 -9.24 24.82
C ILE A 203 4.42 -9.82 25.18
N ALA A 204 4.53 -11.12 25.44
CA ALA A 204 5.79 -11.78 25.76
C ALA A 204 6.82 -11.63 24.63
N LYS A 205 6.41 -11.78 23.37
CA LYS A 205 7.26 -11.50 22.19
C LYS A 205 7.76 -10.05 22.17
N LYS A 206 6.94 -9.08 22.57
CA LYS A 206 7.39 -7.67 22.65
C LYS A 206 8.34 -7.41 23.80
N TYR A 207 8.14 -8.06 24.96
CA TYR A 207 9.13 -8.01 26.04
C TYR A 207 10.49 -8.56 25.61
N LEU A 208 10.56 -9.62 24.80
CA LEU A 208 11.81 -10.10 24.22
C LEU A 208 12.49 -9.06 23.32
N ILE A 209 11.72 -8.36 22.49
CA ILE A 209 12.25 -7.32 21.59
C ILE A 209 12.89 -6.17 22.39
N VAL A 210 12.31 -5.79 23.53
CA VAL A 210 12.87 -4.74 24.42
C VAL A 210 13.88 -5.27 25.44
N GLY A 211 14.36 -6.51 25.28
CA GLY A 211 15.40 -7.10 26.13
C GLY A 211 14.95 -7.54 27.53
N LYS A 212 13.64 -7.63 27.80
CA LYS A 212 13.07 -8.05 29.10
C LYS A 212 12.67 -9.53 29.10
N SER A 213 13.66 -10.40 28.91
CA SER A 213 13.44 -11.86 28.83
C SER A 213 12.86 -12.48 30.10
N ALA A 214 13.23 -11.97 31.29
CA ALA A 214 12.67 -12.44 32.56
C ALA A 214 11.15 -12.18 32.66
N THR A 215 10.71 -10.96 32.30
CA THR A 215 9.29 -10.61 32.29
C THR A 215 8.51 -11.38 31.23
N ALA A 216 9.10 -11.64 30.05
CA ALA A 216 8.49 -12.51 29.05
C ALA A 216 8.24 -13.92 29.60
N LEU A 217 9.19 -14.47 30.38
CA LEU A 217 9.06 -15.79 31.01
C LEU A 217 7.97 -15.85 32.08
N GLU A 218 7.76 -14.80 32.85
CA GLU A 218 6.71 -14.73 33.88
C GLU A 218 5.29 -14.83 33.28
N ILE A 219 5.12 -14.38 32.03
CA ILE A 219 3.84 -14.36 31.32
C ILE A 219 3.46 -15.73 30.73
N LEU A 220 4.45 -16.52 30.30
CA LEU A 220 4.20 -17.77 29.57
C LEU A 220 3.40 -18.83 30.34
N PRO A 221 3.62 -19.07 31.65
CA PRO A 221 2.80 -20.01 32.41
C PRO A 221 1.32 -19.63 32.39
N GLN A 222 1.00 -18.34 32.49
CA GLN A 222 -0.38 -17.88 32.40
C GLN A 222 -0.98 -18.17 31.02
N SER A 223 -0.23 -17.87 29.95
CA SER A 223 -0.68 -18.19 28.59
C SER A 223 -0.87 -19.70 28.39
N LEU A 224 -0.03 -20.54 28.98
CA LEU A 224 -0.13 -21.99 28.88
C LEU A 224 -1.40 -22.53 29.56
N LEU A 225 -1.75 -21.98 30.74
CA LEU A 225 -2.98 -22.34 31.45
C LEU A 225 -4.24 -22.05 30.61
N PHE A 226 -4.29 -20.92 29.92
CA PHE A 226 -5.40 -20.59 29.02
C PHE A 226 -5.37 -21.45 27.75
N ALA A 227 -4.18 -21.72 27.20
CA ALA A 227 -4.04 -22.58 26.03
C ALA A 227 -4.60 -23.99 26.26
N GLN A 228 -4.40 -24.55 27.47
CA GLN A 228 -4.92 -25.87 27.86
C GLN A 228 -6.46 -25.93 27.87
N LYS A 229 -7.14 -24.79 28.05
CA LYS A 229 -8.61 -24.70 28.05
C LYS A 229 -9.21 -24.50 26.66
N VAL A 230 -8.39 -24.22 25.64
CA VAL A 230 -8.87 -24.00 24.27
C VAL A 230 -9.37 -25.33 23.68
N ALA A 231 -10.68 -25.42 23.43
CA ALA A 231 -11.33 -26.63 22.93
C ALA A 231 -10.94 -26.97 21.47
N ASN A 232 -10.66 -25.96 20.64
CA ASN A 232 -10.22 -26.18 19.26
C ASN A 232 -8.77 -26.66 19.25
N SER A 233 -8.56 -27.94 18.99
CA SER A 233 -7.24 -28.59 19.01
C SER A 233 -6.24 -28.00 18.01
N TYR A 234 -6.72 -27.48 16.87
CA TYR A 234 -5.88 -26.78 15.90
C TYR A 234 -5.39 -25.44 16.45
N LYS A 235 -6.27 -24.63 17.03
CA LYS A 235 -5.92 -23.35 17.67
C LYS A 235 -5.08 -23.54 18.93
N GLN A 236 -5.38 -24.55 19.73
CA GLN A 236 -4.54 -24.94 20.85
C GLN A 236 -3.12 -25.27 20.36
N ALA A 237 -2.96 -26.10 19.34
CA ALA A 237 -1.66 -26.45 18.79
C ALA A 237 -0.87 -25.22 18.26
N GLU A 238 -1.56 -24.28 17.60
CA GLU A 238 -0.99 -22.99 17.17
C GLU A 238 -0.42 -22.19 18.36
N ILE A 239 -1.19 -22.07 19.44
CA ILE A 239 -0.80 -21.36 20.67
C ILE A 239 0.39 -22.06 21.35
N LEU A 240 0.33 -23.38 21.51
CA LEU A 240 1.39 -24.16 22.17
C LEU A 240 2.71 -24.09 21.39
N GLN A 241 2.66 -24.10 20.05
CA GLN A 241 3.84 -23.90 19.20
C GLN A 241 4.53 -22.57 19.54
N GLU A 242 3.78 -21.50 19.63
CA GLU A 242 4.33 -20.17 19.90
C GLU A 242 4.93 -20.07 21.30
N ILE A 243 4.27 -20.63 22.31
CA ILE A 243 4.81 -20.70 23.68
C ILE A 243 6.13 -21.49 23.70
N ALA A 244 6.20 -22.64 23.03
CA ALA A 244 7.40 -23.47 22.96
C ALA A 244 8.59 -22.71 22.33
N ILE A 245 8.34 -21.94 21.26
CA ILE A 245 9.34 -21.10 20.62
C ILE A 245 9.84 -20.00 21.56
N ILE A 246 8.96 -19.37 22.35
CA ILE A 246 9.37 -18.33 23.31
C ILE A 246 10.17 -18.95 24.47
N TYR A 247 9.78 -20.12 24.98
CA TYR A 247 10.58 -20.86 25.97
C TYR A 247 11.99 -21.16 25.45
N ALA A 248 12.12 -21.61 24.20
CA ALA A 248 13.43 -21.81 23.62
C ALA A 248 14.23 -20.50 23.56
N LYS A 249 13.63 -19.40 23.07
CA LYS A 249 14.29 -18.07 22.96
C LYS A 249 14.79 -17.51 24.29
N THR A 250 14.20 -17.96 25.38
CA THR A 250 14.52 -17.53 26.75
C THR A 250 15.41 -18.55 27.49
N GLY A 251 15.90 -19.58 26.80
CA GLY A 251 16.81 -20.60 27.35
C GLY A 251 16.12 -21.65 28.22
N LYS A 252 14.78 -21.75 28.20
CA LYS A 252 13.99 -22.78 28.88
C LYS A 252 13.84 -24.00 27.98
N ASP A 253 14.99 -24.59 27.67
CA ASP A 253 15.18 -25.68 26.72
C ASP A 253 14.28 -26.90 26.99
N LYS A 254 14.21 -27.35 28.26
CA LYS A 254 13.39 -28.51 28.65
C LYS A 254 11.90 -28.22 28.43
N GLN A 255 11.40 -27.09 28.93
CA GLN A 255 10.00 -26.69 28.74
C GLN A 255 9.64 -26.55 27.25
N ALA A 256 10.53 -25.98 26.45
CA ALA A 256 10.31 -25.82 25.02
C ALA A 256 10.14 -27.16 24.30
N ILE A 257 11.05 -28.11 24.56
CA ILE A 257 11.04 -29.42 23.90
C ILE A 257 9.86 -30.26 24.37
N ASP A 258 9.61 -30.32 25.68
CA ASP A 258 8.51 -31.09 26.24
C ASP A 258 7.16 -30.58 25.71
N LEU A 259 7.00 -29.25 25.64
CA LEU A 259 5.81 -28.65 25.08
C LEU A 259 5.66 -28.96 23.59
N ALA A 260 6.74 -28.77 22.80
CA ALA A 260 6.72 -29.02 21.36
C ALA A 260 6.41 -30.49 21.01
N LYS A 261 6.93 -31.45 21.78
CA LYS A 261 6.66 -32.88 21.58
C LYS A 261 5.20 -33.25 21.84
N ASN A 262 4.53 -32.55 22.75
CA ASN A 262 3.16 -32.80 23.17
C ASN A 262 2.11 -32.04 22.34
N ILE A 263 2.51 -31.30 21.30
CA ILE A 263 1.57 -30.67 20.37
C ILE A 263 0.85 -31.75 19.55
N GLY A 264 -0.48 -31.83 19.65
CA GLY A 264 -1.29 -32.87 19.00
C GLY A 264 -1.37 -32.75 17.47
N ASN A 265 -1.22 -31.55 16.91
CA ASN A 265 -1.22 -31.34 15.46
C ASN A 265 0.19 -31.48 14.87
N GLY A 266 0.37 -32.37 13.90
CA GLY A 266 1.68 -32.68 13.30
C GLY A 266 2.35 -31.51 12.57
N GLU A 267 1.58 -30.60 11.96
CA GLU A 267 2.11 -29.42 11.27
C GLU A 267 2.68 -28.41 12.26
N TYR A 268 1.90 -28.03 13.28
CA TYR A 268 2.35 -27.12 14.34
C TYR A 268 3.47 -27.72 15.18
N LYS A 269 3.42 -29.03 15.45
CA LYS A 269 4.51 -29.76 16.09
C LYS A 269 5.81 -29.68 15.28
N THR A 270 5.73 -29.91 13.98
CA THR A 270 6.87 -29.77 13.06
C THR A 270 7.43 -28.35 13.11
N LYS A 271 6.58 -27.33 12.96
CA LYS A 271 6.99 -25.91 13.01
C LYS A 271 7.68 -25.56 14.34
N ALA A 272 7.14 -26.01 15.48
CA ALA A 272 7.75 -25.79 16.80
C ALA A 272 9.14 -26.44 16.88
N LEU A 273 9.24 -27.74 16.58
CA LEU A 273 10.48 -28.50 16.68
C LEU A 273 11.55 -27.96 15.73
N SER A 274 11.18 -27.62 14.49
CA SER A 274 12.08 -27.00 13.51
C SER A 274 12.58 -25.64 14.01
N ALA A 275 11.70 -24.77 14.52
CA ALA A 275 12.09 -23.47 15.03
C ALA A 275 13.05 -23.57 16.24
N ILE A 276 12.79 -24.51 17.16
CA ILE A 276 13.67 -24.77 18.31
C ILE A 276 15.02 -25.32 17.84
N ALA A 277 15.04 -26.25 16.88
CA ALA A 277 16.26 -26.81 16.31
C ALA A 277 17.11 -25.74 15.61
N SER A 278 16.49 -24.87 14.80
CA SER A 278 17.15 -23.72 14.17
C SER A 278 17.70 -22.75 15.21
N GLN A 279 17.00 -22.55 16.33
CA GLN A 279 17.50 -21.69 17.40
C GLN A 279 18.73 -22.29 18.10
N TYR A 280 18.70 -23.59 18.42
CA TYR A 280 19.87 -24.28 18.98
C TYR A 280 21.06 -24.24 18.02
N THR A 281 20.78 -24.40 16.72
CA THR A 281 21.75 -24.26 15.65
C THR A 281 22.42 -22.87 15.68
N ASN A 282 21.63 -21.81 15.81
CA ASN A 282 22.14 -20.44 15.92
C ASN A 282 22.92 -20.18 17.21
N ASN A 283 22.55 -20.84 18.31
CA ASN A 283 23.22 -20.74 19.60
C ASN A 283 24.44 -21.67 19.74
N GLY A 284 24.84 -22.38 18.67
CA GLY A 284 25.99 -23.30 18.68
C GLY A 284 25.74 -24.65 19.38
N LYS A 285 24.52 -24.93 19.84
CA LYS A 285 24.10 -26.20 20.45
C LYS A 285 23.82 -27.27 19.37
N LEU A 286 24.82 -27.56 18.54
CA LEU A 286 24.65 -28.32 17.30
C LEU A 286 24.28 -29.79 17.50
N ALA A 287 24.77 -30.43 18.58
CA ALA A 287 24.40 -31.81 18.91
C ALA A 287 22.93 -31.92 19.31
N GLN A 288 22.44 -30.99 20.14
CA GLN A 288 21.04 -30.93 20.55
C GLN A 288 20.13 -30.58 19.37
N ALA A 289 20.56 -29.65 18.50
CA ALA A 289 19.83 -29.32 17.27
C ALA A 289 19.69 -30.54 16.36
N LEU A 290 20.76 -31.34 16.20
CA LEU A 290 20.74 -32.56 15.40
C LEU A 290 19.78 -33.60 15.98
N LEU A 291 19.82 -33.85 17.28
CA LEU A 291 18.88 -34.76 17.95
C LEU A 291 17.42 -34.32 17.76
N LEU A 292 17.15 -33.02 17.93
CA LEU A 292 15.81 -32.48 17.77
C LEU A 292 15.32 -32.57 16.33
N SER A 293 16.19 -32.30 15.35
CA SER A 293 15.86 -32.41 13.92
C SER A 293 15.38 -33.83 13.53
N GLN A 294 15.83 -34.87 14.24
CA GLN A 294 15.36 -36.24 13.98
C GLN A 294 13.87 -36.43 14.28
N THR A 295 13.34 -35.64 15.22
CA THR A 295 11.94 -35.69 15.66
C THR A 295 10.97 -34.84 14.84
N VAL A 296 11.49 -34.05 13.87
CA VAL A 296 10.68 -33.28 12.93
C VAL A 296 9.95 -34.25 11.99
N TYR A 297 8.62 -34.15 11.92
CA TYR A 297 7.77 -35.10 11.20
C TYR A 297 7.75 -34.82 9.69
N ASN A 298 7.55 -33.57 9.28
CA ASN A 298 7.59 -33.21 7.87
C ASN A 298 9.03 -33.33 7.32
N THR A 299 9.19 -34.14 6.26
CA THR A 299 10.50 -34.49 5.71
C THR A 299 11.16 -33.33 4.96
N ASP A 300 10.40 -32.44 4.30
CA ASP A 300 10.94 -31.26 3.63
C ASP A 300 11.58 -30.30 4.64
N GLU A 301 10.83 -29.97 5.70
CA GLU A 301 11.31 -29.13 6.80
C GLU A 301 12.50 -29.75 7.52
N LYS A 302 12.47 -31.07 7.74
CA LYS A 302 13.59 -31.81 8.32
C LYS A 302 14.86 -31.66 7.48
N ALA A 303 14.77 -31.75 6.16
CA ALA A 303 15.92 -31.57 5.27
C ALA A 303 16.48 -30.14 5.35
N LEU A 304 15.62 -29.11 5.41
CA LEU A 304 16.04 -27.72 5.57
C LEU A 304 16.73 -27.45 6.92
N VAL A 305 16.19 -27.99 8.02
CA VAL A 305 16.82 -27.87 9.35
C VAL A 305 18.18 -28.58 9.35
N LEU A 306 18.29 -29.78 8.79
CA LEU A 306 19.56 -30.49 8.66
C LEU A 306 20.57 -29.69 7.82
N ALA A 307 20.13 -29.04 6.73
CA ALA A 307 21.00 -28.18 5.91
C ALA A 307 21.54 -26.98 6.71
N GLN A 308 20.70 -26.35 7.55
CA GLN A 308 21.12 -25.26 8.45
C GLN A 308 22.13 -25.74 9.49
N ILE A 309 21.91 -26.92 10.08
CA ILE A 309 22.84 -27.55 11.03
C ILE A 309 24.17 -27.85 10.34
N ALA A 310 24.15 -28.44 9.14
CA ALA A 310 25.34 -28.71 8.34
C ALA A 310 26.12 -27.43 8.02
N ALA A 311 25.42 -26.36 7.64
CA ALA A 311 26.00 -25.04 7.41
C ALA A 311 26.69 -24.49 8.67
N LYS A 312 26.09 -24.65 9.86
CA LYS A 312 26.73 -24.24 11.12
C LYS A 312 27.95 -25.08 11.48
N TYR A 313 27.90 -26.40 11.29
CA TYR A 313 29.09 -27.24 11.44
C TYR A 313 30.22 -26.79 10.50
N ALA A 314 29.90 -26.46 9.24
CA ALA A 314 30.88 -25.95 8.28
C ALA A 314 31.49 -24.61 8.73
N GLN A 315 30.66 -23.66 9.19
CA GLN A 315 31.13 -22.38 9.74
C GLN A 315 32.02 -22.57 10.98
N ALA A 316 31.73 -23.57 11.80
CA ALA A 316 32.54 -23.97 12.95
C ALA A 316 33.79 -24.80 12.57
N LYS A 317 34.10 -24.94 11.28
CA LYS A 317 35.21 -25.75 10.72
C LYS A 317 35.14 -27.25 11.06
N GLN A 318 33.98 -27.75 11.49
CA GLN A 318 33.72 -29.17 11.75
C GLN A 318 33.27 -29.87 10.47
N LEU A 319 34.18 -29.96 9.49
CA LEU A 319 33.84 -30.31 8.11
C LEU A 319 33.30 -31.73 7.94
N THR A 320 33.77 -32.69 8.73
CA THR A 320 33.29 -34.10 8.67
C THR A 320 31.84 -34.21 9.12
N GLN A 321 31.50 -33.57 10.24
CA GLN A 321 30.12 -33.49 10.74
C GLN A 321 29.25 -32.73 9.75
N ALA A 322 29.75 -31.61 9.23
CA ALA A 322 29.05 -30.80 8.23
C ALA A 322 28.68 -31.63 6.98
N ALA A 323 29.65 -32.34 6.41
CA ALA A 323 29.44 -33.20 5.25
C ALA A 323 28.44 -34.33 5.55
N THR A 324 28.56 -34.98 6.72
CA THR A 324 27.66 -36.06 7.14
C THR A 324 26.20 -35.58 7.24
N VAL A 325 25.97 -34.44 7.89
CA VAL A 325 24.63 -33.88 8.07
C VAL A 325 24.09 -33.35 6.74
N PHE A 326 24.93 -32.74 5.91
CA PHE A 326 24.56 -32.30 4.57
C PHE A 326 24.12 -33.47 3.67
N SER A 327 24.86 -34.58 3.67
CA SER A 327 24.47 -35.79 2.94
C SER A 327 23.12 -36.34 3.39
N LYS A 328 22.82 -36.30 4.70
CA LYS A 328 21.49 -36.68 5.21
C LYS A 328 20.40 -35.76 4.65
N ALA A 329 20.62 -34.44 4.66
CA ALA A 329 19.66 -33.48 4.10
C ALA A 329 19.42 -33.70 2.59
N LEU A 330 20.49 -33.92 1.82
CA LEU A 330 20.38 -34.22 0.38
C LEU A 330 19.64 -35.53 0.10
N ASN A 331 19.93 -36.58 0.87
CA ASN A 331 19.28 -37.87 0.69
C ASN A 331 17.78 -37.80 0.98
N LEU A 332 17.35 -36.99 1.96
CA LEU A 332 15.93 -36.73 2.18
C LEU A 332 15.30 -36.02 0.97
N ALA A 333 15.92 -34.95 0.47
CA ALA A 333 15.40 -34.24 -0.71
C ALA A 333 15.30 -35.16 -1.95
N LYS A 334 16.29 -36.03 -2.15
CA LYS A 334 16.29 -37.04 -3.23
C LYS A 334 15.21 -38.10 -3.04
N ALA A 335 15.03 -38.62 -1.82
CA ALA A 335 13.99 -39.60 -1.52
C ALA A 335 12.58 -39.05 -1.78
N LEU A 336 12.39 -37.75 -1.54
CA LEU A 336 11.14 -37.04 -1.84
C LEU A 336 10.98 -36.70 -3.33
N LYS A 337 12.02 -36.89 -4.15
CA LYS A 337 12.10 -36.42 -5.54
C LYS A 337 11.83 -34.91 -5.67
N ASN A 338 12.17 -34.15 -4.62
CA ASN A 338 11.96 -32.71 -4.55
C ASN A 338 13.26 -31.99 -4.93
N GLU A 339 13.43 -31.71 -6.22
CA GLU A 339 14.67 -31.11 -6.73
C GLU A 339 14.82 -29.62 -6.39
N GLU A 340 13.72 -28.90 -6.17
CA GLU A 340 13.77 -27.52 -5.66
C GLU A 340 14.33 -27.51 -4.23
N LEU A 341 13.85 -28.41 -3.37
CA LEU A 341 14.40 -28.59 -2.03
C LEU A 341 15.87 -29.00 -2.08
N LEU A 342 16.26 -29.88 -2.99
CA LEU A 342 17.66 -30.28 -3.18
C LEU A 342 18.54 -29.06 -3.51
N ALA A 343 18.10 -28.21 -4.44
CA ALA A 343 18.78 -26.97 -4.77
C ALA A 343 18.91 -26.05 -3.53
N ASN A 344 17.83 -25.87 -2.78
CA ASN A 344 17.81 -25.03 -1.58
C ASN A 344 18.76 -25.55 -0.49
N VAL A 345 18.77 -26.85 -0.23
CA VAL A 345 19.71 -27.52 0.70
C VAL A 345 21.16 -27.26 0.27
N ALA A 346 21.46 -27.42 -1.02
CA ALA A 346 22.78 -27.17 -1.57
C ALA A 346 23.19 -25.69 -1.42
N ILE A 347 22.31 -24.74 -1.75
CA ILE A 347 22.57 -23.30 -1.63
C ILE A 347 22.89 -22.91 -0.18
N VAL A 348 22.14 -23.44 0.80
CA VAL A 348 22.40 -23.16 2.23
C VAL A 348 23.80 -23.61 2.63
N TYR A 349 24.21 -24.80 2.19
CA TYR A 349 25.55 -25.33 2.48
C TYR A 349 26.66 -24.55 1.76
N GLY A 350 26.41 -24.15 0.51
CA GLY A 350 27.32 -23.30 -0.27
C GLY A 350 27.57 -21.95 0.38
N LYS A 351 26.51 -21.29 0.89
CA LYS A 351 26.63 -20.02 1.63
C LYS A 351 27.47 -20.14 2.92
N ALA A 352 27.64 -21.35 3.45
CA ALA A 352 28.53 -21.63 4.57
C ALA A 352 30.00 -21.89 4.17
N GLY A 353 30.35 -21.63 2.91
CA GLY A 353 31.71 -21.80 2.37
C GLY A 353 31.96 -23.16 1.71
N GLN A 354 30.99 -24.08 1.73
CA GLN A 354 31.12 -25.42 1.13
C GLN A 354 30.66 -25.42 -0.33
N ILE A 355 31.23 -24.50 -1.12
CA ILE A 355 30.72 -24.12 -2.44
C ILE A 355 30.85 -25.26 -3.45
N THR A 356 31.96 -26.02 -3.43
CA THR A 356 32.18 -27.16 -4.33
C THR A 356 31.18 -28.30 -4.10
N ALA A 357 30.90 -28.62 -2.84
CA ALA A 357 29.91 -29.64 -2.49
C ALA A 357 28.49 -29.22 -2.91
N ALA A 358 28.16 -27.94 -2.72
CA ALA A 358 26.90 -27.37 -3.16
C ALA A 358 26.75 -27.40 -4.70
N LEU A 359 27.80 -27.02 -5.44
CA LEU A 359 27.81 -27.08 -6.90
C LEU A 359 27.56 -28.50 -7.40
N LYS A 360 28.25 -29.50 -6.84
CA LYS A 360 28.07 -30.91 -7.21
C LYS A 360 26.64 -31.39 -6.98
N ALA A 361 26.02 -30.98 -5.86
CA ALA A 361 24.64 -31.32 -5.57
C ALA A 361 23.67 -30.69 -6.59
N VAL A 362 23.81 -29.40 -6.88
CA VAL A 362 22.99 -28.70 -7.89
C VAL A 362 23.19 -29.28 -9.28
N GLN A 363 24.41 -29.67 -9.65
CA GLN A 363 24.70 -30.28 -10.96
C GLN A 363 24.01 -31.64 -11.16
N SER A 364 23.68 -32.35 -10.07
CA SER A 364 22.93 -33.62 -10.09
C SER A 364 21.42 -33.46 -10.30
N ILE A 365 20.90 -32.23 -10.31
CA ILE A 365 19.49 -31.95 -10.60
C ILE A 365 19.21 -32.18 -12.09
N GLU A 366 18.10 -32.86 -12.39
CA GLU A 366 17.65 -33.16 -13.74
C GLU A 366 16.71 -32.07 -14.28
N ASN A 367 15.75 -31.58 -13.49
CA ASN A 367 14.84 -30.54 -13.94
C ASN A 367 15.60 -29.25 -14.31
N PRO A 368 15.46 -28.76 -15.56
CA PRO A 368 16.27 -27.64 -16.04
C PRO A 368 15.96 -26.32 -15.31
N VAL A 369 14.74 -26.12 -14.82
CA VAL A 369 14.35 -24.90 -14.06
C VAL A 369 15.05 -24.87 -12.71
N ASN A 370 14.96 -25.96 -11.94
CA ASN A 370 15.57 -26.06 -10.61
C ASN A 370 17.10 -26.02 -10.71
N LYS A 371 17.66 -26.69 -11.71
CA LYS A 371 19.09 -26.66 -12.02
C LYS A 371 19.57 -25.25 -12.35
N ALA A 372 18.87 -24.54 -13.24
CA ALA A 372 19.19 -23.16 -13.59
C ALA A 372 19.17 -22.24 -12.35
N LYS A 373 18.08 -22.26 -11.57
CA LYS A 373 17.96 -21.43 -10.36
C LYS A 373 19.05 -21.75 -9.33
N GLY A 374 19.36 -23.03 -9.13
CA GLY A 374 20.45 -23.49 -8.26
C GLY A 374 21.81 -22.98 -8.72
N LEU A 375 22.16 -23.17 -10.01
CA LEU A 375 23.46 -22.76 -10.55
C LEU A 375 23.63 -21.24 -10.50
N ALA A 376 22.57 -20.49 -10.82
CA ALA A 376 22.55 -19.04 -10.69
C ALA A 376 22.81 -18.58 -9.25
N ALA A 377 22.27 -19.27 -8.25
CA ALA A 377 22.52 -18.94 -6.84
C ALA A 377 23.94 -19.30 -6.36
N ILE A 378 24.59 -20.31 -6.96
CA ILE A 378 25.95 -20.73 -6.60
C ILE A 378 27.03 -19.87 -7.29
N ALA A 379 26.81 -19.40 -8.52
CA ALA A 379 27.82 -18.64 -9.27
C ALA A 379 28.43 -17.45 -8.50
N PRO A 380 27.64 -16.58 -7.82
CA PRO A 380 28.20 -15.47 -7.07
C PRO A 380 28.99 -15.88 -5.82
N LEU A 381 28.75 -17.08 -5.28
CA LEU A 381 29.52 -17.59 -4.14
C LEU A 381 30.98 -17.85 -4.57
N TYR A 382 31.19 -18.42 -5.76
CA TYR A 382 32.53 -18.57 -6.34
C TYR A 382 33.21 -17.23 -6.61
N ALA A 383 32.46 -16.25 -7.11
CA ALA A 383 33.00 -14.91 -7.36
C ALA A 383 33.48 -14.25 -6.05
N THR A 384 32.67 -14.36 -4.99
CA THR A 384 33.01 -13.82 -3.66
C THR A 384 34.22 -14.54 -3.04
N ALA A 385 34.43 -15.82 -3.38
CA ALA A 385 35.61 -16.58 -2.97
C ALA A 385 36.87 -16.30 -3.83
N GLY A 386 36.82 -15.33 -4.76
CA GLY A 386 37.95 -14.97 -5.63
C GLY A 386 38.06 -15.77 -6.92
N HIS A 387 37.12 -16.68 -7.19
CA HIS A 387 37.15 -17.57 -8.35
C HIS A 387 36.25 -17.08 -9.50
N GLN A 388 36.57 -15.89 -10.04
CA GLN A 388 35.72 -15.21 -11.03
C GLN A 388 35.49 -16.02 -12.32
N GLN A 389 36.51 -16.74 -12.80
CA GLN A 389 36.38 -17.57 -14.00
C GLN A 389 35.40 -18.72 -13.81
N GLN A 390 35.48 -19.41 -12.67
CA GLN A 390 34.56 -20.50 -12.32
C GLN A 390 33.14 -19.98 -12.13
N ALA A 391 32.97 -18.82 -11.48
CA ALA A 391 31.67 -18.18 -11.35
C ALA A 391 31.01 -17.92 -12.72
N ASN A 392 31.77 -17.42 -13.70
CA ASN A 392 31.29 -17.21 -15.06
C ASN A 392 30.94 -18.53 -15.77
N GLN A 393 31.71 -19.59 -15.56
CA GLN A 393 31.41 -20.93 -16.10
C GLN A 393 30.12 -21.49 -15.51
N ILE A 394 29.90 -21.34 -14.21
CA ILE A 394 28.68 -21.80 -13.52
C ILE A 394 27.46 -21.01 -14.02
N LEU A 395 27.60 -19.70 -14.22
CA LEU A 395 26.54 -18.90 -14.85
C LEU A 395 26.24 -19.37 -16.28
N ALA A 396 27.27 -19.72 -17.06
CA ALA A 396 27.06 -20.28 -18.41
C ALA A 396 26.31 -21.62 -18.35
N GLN A 397 26.62 -22.49 -17.38
CA GLN A 397 25.85 -23.71 -17.13
C GLN A 397 24.40 -23.41 -16.73
N SER A 398 24.17 -22.36 -15.93
CA SER A 398 22.81 -21.90 -15.60
C SER A 398 22.05 -21.48 -16.85
N ILE A 399 22.67 -20.71 -17.75
CA ILE A 399 22.07 -20.27 -19.02
C ILE A 399 21.81 -21.47 -19.94
N ALA A 400 22.73 -22.43 -20.02
CA ALA A 400 22.51 -23.67 -20.76
C ALA A 400 21.31 -24.46 -20.21
N SER A 401 21.15 -24.51 -18.89
CA SER A 401 20.00 -25.14 -18.23
C SER A 401 18.70 -24.40 -18.54
N ILE A 402 18.71 -23.06 -18.58
CA ILE A 402 17.56 -22.25 -19.03
C ILE A 402 17.20 -22.61 -20.48
N ASN A 403 18.18 -22.71 -21.37
CA ASN A 403 17.95 -23.01 -22.78
C ASN A 403 17.34 -24.41 -22.99
N ALA A 404 17.67 -25.37 -22.11
CA ALA A 404 17.12 -26.71 -22.09
C ALA A 404 15.66 -26.80 -21.58
N ILE A 405 15.08 -25.71 -21.06
CA ILE A 405 13.66 -25.68 -20.68
C ILE A 405 12.81 -25.78 -21.96
N PRO A 406 11.93 -26.80 -22.10
CA PRO A 406 11.12 -26.97 -23.31
C PRO A 406 10.03 -25.89 -23.44
N ASP A 407 9.36 -25.54 -22.34
CA ASP A 407 8.28 -24.55 -22.35
C ASP A 407 8.84 -23.12 -22.42
N THR A 408 8.49 -22.41 -23.49
CA THR A 408 8.97 -21.04 -23.74
C THR A 408 8.49 -20.06 -22.68
N PHE A 409 7.27 -20.22 -22.15
CA PHE A 409 6.76 -19.34 -21.10
C PHE A 409 7.55 -19.53 -19.80
N GLN A 410 7.74 -20.76 -19.36
CA GLN A 410 8.52 -21.12 -18.18
C GLN A 410 9.99 -20.72 -18.33
N LYS A 411 10.55 -20.80 -19.55
CA LYS A 411 11.89 -20.29 -19.87
C LYS A 411 11.99 -18.79 -19.60
N THR A 412 11.08 -17.98 -20.15
CA THR A 412 11.04 -16.54 -19.94
C THR A 412 10.83 -16.18 -18.47
N VAL A 413 9.90 -16.84 -17.78
CA VAL A 413 9.68 -16.65 -16.33
C VAL A 413 10.95 -16.97 -15.54
N THR A 414 11.65 -18.06 -15.87
CA THR A 414 12.89 -18.45 -15.19
C THR A 414 14.01 -17.42 -15.43
N GLN A 415 14.14 -16.88 -16.64
CA GLN A 415 15.09 -15.80 -16.95
C GLN A 415 14.79 -14.53 -16.15
N GLN A 416 13.52 -14.13 -16.07
CA GLN A 416 13.07 -12.96 -15.31
C GLN A 416 13.26 -13.15 -13.81
N ASP A 417 12.94 -14.34 -13.26
CA ASP A 417 13.15 -14.70 -11.86
C ASP A 417 14.63 -14.57 -11.48
N ILE A 418 15.53 -15.20 -12.24
CA ILE A 418 16.97 -15.18 -11.98
C ILE A 418 17.52 -13.75 -12.10
N THR A 419 17.10 -13.01 -13.14
CA THR A 419 17.50 -11.61 -13.33
C THR A 419 17.09 -10.75 -12.12
N ARG A 420 15.85 -10.89 -11.65
CA ARG A 420 15.33 -10.17 -10.48
C ARG A 420 16.06 -10.54 -9.20
N ASN A 421 16.37 -11.83 -9.00
CA ASN A 421 17.13 -12.29 -7.84
C ASN A 421 18.53 -11.66 -7.80
N PHE A 422 19.25 -11.67 -8.93
CA PHE A 422 20.55 -11.00 -9.02
C PHE A 422 20.44 -9.49 -8.81
N THR A 423 19.42 -8.86 -9.38
CA THR A 423 19.19 -7.41 -9.22
C THR A 423 18.96 -7.03 -7.76
N THR A 424 18.12 -7.81 -7.05
CA THR A 424 17.83 -7.61 -5.62
C THR A 424 19.08 -7.82 -4.76
N ALA A 425 19.93 -8.78 -5.14
CA ALA A 425 21.22 -9.03 -4.50
C ALA A 425 22.33 -8.04 -4.91
N ARG A 426 22.00 -7.00 -5.71
CA ARG A 426 22.96 -6.00 -6.27
C ARG A 426 24.06 -6.61 -7.13
N GLN A 427 23.79 -7.78 -7.70
CA GLN A 427 24.69 -8.52 -8.57
C GLN A 427 24.40 -8.18 -10.04
N TYR A 428 24.53 -6.90 -10.39
CA TYR A 428 24.06 -6.35 -11.65
C TYR A 428 24.72 -6.98 -12.89
N ASP A 429 26.01 -7.33 -12.83
CA ASP A 429 26.69 -8.01 -13.95
C ASP A 429 26.07 -9.37 -14.28
N TYR A 430 25.73 -10.16 -13.27
CA TYR A 430 25.04 -11.43 -13.45
C TYR A 430 23.60 -11.22 -13.95
N ALA A 431 22.90 -10.21 -13.41
CA ALA A 431 21.56 -9.84 -13.86
C ALA A 431 21.54 -9.48 -15.36
N ILE A 432 22.48 -8.64 -15.82
CA ILE A 432 22.58 -8.22 -17.22
C ILE A 432 22.81 -9.45 -18.13
N LYS A 433 23.74 -10.33 -17.77
CA LYS A 433 24.06 -11.53 -18.57
C LYS A 433 22.85 -12.43 -18.76
N VAL A 434 22.05 -12.65 -17.71
CA VAL A 434 20.83 -13.47 -17.81
C VAL A 434 19.73 -12.72 -18.57
N ALA A 435 19.53 -11.43 -18.27
CA ALA A 435 18.54 -10.60 -18.97
C ALA A 435 18.77 -10.58 -20.49
N GLN A 436 20.03 -10.51 -20.93
CA GLN A 436 20.41 -10.54 -22.34
C GLN A 436 19.99 -11.83 -23.07
N THR A 437 19.69 -12.92 -22.35
CA THR A 437 19.21 -14.17 -22.94
C THR A 437 17.69 -14.21 -23.16
N ILE A 438 16.94 -13.24 -22.62
CA ILE A 438 15.47 -13.17 -22.79
C ILE A 438 15.13 -13.06 -24.27
N ILE A 439 14.30 -13.98 -24.76
CA ILE A 439 14.02 -14.16 -26.19
C ILE A 439 13.34 -12.91 -26.77
N ASP A 440 12.24 -12.48 -26.16
CA ASP A 440 11.52 -11.29 -26.61
C ASP A 440 12.38 -10.03 -26.36
N PRO A 441 12.72 -9.25 -27.41
CA PRO A 441 13.65 -8.15 -27.22
C PRO A 441 13.04 -6.97 -26.44
N PHE A 442 11.71 -6.84 -26.38
CA PHE A 442 11.06 -5.82 -25.55
C PHE A 442 11.08 -6.22 -24.07
N ASP A 443 10.77 -7.47 -23.73
CA ASP A 443 10.90 -7.99 -22.37
C ASP A 443 12.36 -7.95 -21.87
N ARG A 444 13.32 -8.21 -22.77
CA ARG A 444 14.75 -8.02 -22.51
C ARG A 444 15.07 -6.57 -22.13
N ALA A 445 14.61 -5.60 -22.93
CA ALA A 445 14.82 -4.18 -22.66
C ALA A 445 14.16 -3.75 -21.34
N LYS A 446 12.95 -4.25 -21.07
CA LYS A 446 12.21 -4.03 -19.83
C LYS A 446 12.97 -4.55 -18.61
N ALA A 447 13.47 -5.79 -18.67
CA ALA A 447 14.25 -6.39 -17.60
C ALA A 447 15.53 -5.59 -17.33
N LEU A 448 16.30 -5.25 -18.36
CA LEU A 448 17.50 -4.42 -18.25
C LEU A 448 17.22 -3.02 -17.69
N ARG A 449 16.13 -2.37 -18.11
CA ARG A 449 15.66 -1.11 -17.53
C ARG A 449 15.43 -1.26 -16.02
N ASP A 450 14.75 -2.32 -15.60
CA ASP A 450 14.45 -2.55 -14.18
C ASP A 450 15.74 -2.78 -13.36
N VAL A 451 16.74 -3.47 -13.94
CA VAL A 451 18.09 -3.55 -13.35
C VAL A 451 18.71 -2.16 -13.19
N GLY A 452 18.63 -1.33 -14.23
CA GLY A 452 19.15 0.04 -14.24
C GLY A 452 18.48 0.93 -13.17
N ILE A 453 17.17 0.83 -13.02
CA ILE A 453 16.41 1.56 -11.98
C ILE A 453 16.87 1.15 -10.58
N GLN A 454 17.07 -0.15 -10.33
CA GLN A 454 17.56 -0.64 -9.04
C GLN A 454 18.99 -0.18 -8.75
N ALA A 455 19.85 -0.10 -9.77
CA ALA A 455 21.19 0.48 -9.62
C ALA A 455 21.13 1.97 -9.21
N VAL A 456 20.21 2.76 -9.79
CA VAL A 456 19.99 4.16 -9.36
C VAL A 456 19.55 4.24 -7.90
N GLN A 457 18.61 3.38 -7.45
CA GLN A 457 18.15 3.34 -6.06
C GLN A 457 19.27 2.97 -5.08
N ALA A 458 20.22 2.13 -5.52
CA ALA A 458 21.42 1.79 -4.78
C ALA A 458 22.53 2.87 -4.85
N LYS A 459 22.29 3.99 -5.55
CA LYS A 459 23.23 5.08 -5.85
C LYS A 459 24.44 4.66 -6.70
N ASP A 460 24.34 3.54 -7.41
CA ASP A 460 25.35 3.09 -8.38
C ASP A 460 25.03 3.65 -9.78
N TYR A 461 25.22 4.97 -9.92
CA TYR A 461 24.89 5.69 -11.15
C TYR A 461 25.76 5.27 -12.34
N ASN A 462 27.01 4.89 -12.09
CA ASN A 462 27.92 4.41 -13.14
C ASN A 462 27.41 3.08 -13.70
N LYS A 463 26.98 2.15 -12.82
CA LYS A 463 26.41 0.90 -13.28
C LYS A 463 25.08 1.10 -14.02
N ALA A 464 24.23 2.00 -13.55
CA ALA A 464 22.99 2.36 -14.24
C ALA A 464 23.27 2.88 -15.67
N LEU A 465 24.27 3.74 -15.85
CA LEU A 465 24.69 4.23 -17.17
C LEU A 465 25.27 3.13 -18.06
N GLN A 466 26.04 2.18 -17.50
CA GLN A 466 26.52 1.01 -18.23
C GLN A 466 25.34 0.14 -18.69
N ILE A 467 24.35 -0.08 -17.84
CA ILE A 467 23.15 -0.86 -18.18
C ILE A 467 22.39 -0.21 -19.34
N VAL A 468 22.27 1.12 -19.39
CA VAL A 468 21.64 1.83 -20.52
C VAL A 468 22.30 1.49 -21.85
N GLN A 469 23.62 1.28 -21.88
CA GLN A 469 24.35 0.90 -23.09
C GLN A 469 24.04 -0.53 -23.55
N THR A 470 23.58 -1.39 -22.63
CA THR A 470 23.22 -2.78 -22.92
C THR A 470 21.78 -2.92 -23.46
N ILE A 471 20.95 -1.90 -23.29
CA ILE A 471 19.59 -1.85 -23.83
C ILE A 471 19.69 -1.48 -25.32
N ASN A 472 19.10 -2.30 -26.18
CA ASN A 472 19.10 -2.07 -27.62
C ASN A 472 18.55 -0.67 -27.95
N SER A 473 19.25 0.06 -28.82
CA SER A 473 18.97 1.45 -29.17
C SER A 473 17.59 1.67 -29.79
N LYS A 474 16.90 0.64 -30.27
CA LYS A 474 15.50 0.69 -30.72
C LYS A 474 14.52 0.94 -29.56
N TYR A 475 14.82 0.47 -28.36
CA TYR A 475 13.98 0.65 -27.16
C TYR A 475 14.40 1.92 -26.41
N ILE A 476 14.15 3.05 -27.06
CA ILE A 476 14.60 4.38 -26.60
C ILE A 476 13.93 4.77 -25.30
N ASP A 477 12.65 4.42 -25.11
CA ASP A 477 11.90 4.76 -23.89
C ASP A 477 12.50 4.10 -22.65
N GLU A 478 12.85 2.82 -22.74
CA GLU A 478 13.48 2.03 -21.70
C GLU A 478 14.85 2.63 -21.31
N ARG A 479 15.61 3.10 -22.29
CA ARG A 479 16.88 3.82 -22.06
C ARG A 479 16.64 5.16 -21.37
N ASN A 480 15.68 5.94 -21.87
CA ASN A 480 15.36 7.27 -21.39
C ASN A 480 14.81 7.26 -19.96
N ILE A 481 14.02 6.26 -19.58
CA ILE A 481 13.53 6.11 -18.20
C ILE A 481 14.70 5.99 -17.21
N VAL A 482 15.72 5.19 -17.54
CA VAL A 482 16.90 5.05 -16.68
C VAL A 482 17.74 6.33 -16.69
N LEU A 483 18.01 6.91 -17.86
CA LEU A 483 18.79 8.16 -17.98
C LEU A 483 18.14 9.33 -17.22
N ASN A 484 16.82 9.49 -17.32
CA ASN A 484 16.06 10.48 -16.58
C ASN A 484 16.25 10.30 -15.06
N LYS A 485 16.11 9.06 -14.56
CA LYS A 485 16.29 8.76 -13.13
C LYS A 485 17.72 8.99 -12.66
N VAL A 486 18.72 8.62 -13.46
CA VAL A 486 20.14 8.91 -13.16
C VAL A 486 20.37 10.42 -13.08
N ALA A 487 19.92 11.18 -14.08
CA ALA A 487 20.14 12.62 -14.14
C ALA A 487 19.49 13.36 -12.96
N ILE A 488 18.25 13.01 -12.60
CA ILE A 488 17.56 13.61 -11.45
C ILE A 488 18.27 13.26 -10.15
N ALA A 489 18.64 11.99 -9.95
CA ALA A 489 19.33 11.55 -8.73
C ALA A 489 20.71 12.21 -8.57
N LEU A 490 21.45 12.41 -9.67
CA LEU A 490 22.71 13.16 -9.67
C LEU A 490 22.50 14.62 -9.27
N ALA A 491 21.46 15.28 -9.79
CA ALA A 491 21.15 16.67 -9.44
C ALA A 491 20.70 16.83 -7.98
N GLU A 492 19.94 15.86 -7.45
CA GLU A 492 19.59 15.79 -6.02
C GLU A 492 20.82 15.59 -5.13
N GLY A 493 21.82 14.86 -5.62
CA GLY A 493 23.13 14.72 -4.98
C GLY A 493 24.08 15.92 -5.17
N GLY A 494 23.66 16.98 -5.88
CA GLY A 494 24.48 18.16 -6.17
C GLY A 494 25.47 18.00 -7.34
N GLU A 495 25.49 16.86 -8.02
CA GLU A 495 26.38 16.58 -9.15
C GLU A 495 25.84 17.13 -10.48
N TYR A 496 25.59 18.44 -10.54
CA TYR A 496 24.83 19.06 -11.63
C TYR A 496 25.47 18.93 -13.01
N THR A 497 26.80 18.97 -13.12
CA THR A 497 27.49 18.81 -14.40
C THR A 497 27.23 17.43 -15.00
N ARG A 498 27.35 16.37 -14.19
CA ARG A 498 27.05 14.99 -14.62
C ARG A 498 25.56 14.81 -14.90
N ALA A 499 24.70 15.45 -14.12
CA ALA A 499 23.25 15.44 -14.35
C ALA A 499 22.90 16.03 -15.73
N LEU A 500 23.42 17.21 -16.06
CA LEU A 500 23.20 17.86 -17.35
C LEU A 500 23.78 17.06 -18.52
N GLN A 501 24.99 16.52 -18.38
CA GLN A 501 25.58 15.62 -19.37
C GLN A 501 24.73 14.36 -19.59
N THR A 502 24.14 13.82 -18.52
CA THR A 502 23.25 12.66 -18.62
C THR A 502 21.94 13.03 -19.30
N ALA A 503 21.36 14.18 -18.96
CA ALA A 503 20.15 14.69 -19.60
C ALA A 503 20.35 14.93 -21.10
N GLN A 504 21.54 15.34 -21.55
CA GLN A 504 21.87 15.51 -22.96
C GLN A 504 21.89 14.17 -23.73
N LYS A 505 22.14 13.04 -23.07
CA LYS A 505 22.12 11.70 -23.68
C LYS A 505 20.70 11.16 -23.94
N ILE A 506 19.67 11.81 -23.38
CA ILE A 506 18.27 11.43 -23.56
C ILE A 506 17.85 11.77 -25.00
N GLN A 507 17.40 10.75 -25.74
CA GLN A 507 17.02 10.87 -27.14
C GLN A 507 15.52 11.15 -27.27
N ASN A 508 15.14 12.13 -28.08
CA ASN A 508 13.74 12.47 -28.35
C ASN A 508 13.32 11.86 -29.70
N PHE A 509 13.05 10.56 -29.75
CA PHE A 509 12.59 9.92 -31.00
C PHE A 509 11.06 10.07 -31.15
N ASN A 510 10.59 10.43 -32.35
CA ASN A 510 9.18 10.59 -32.69
C ASN A 510 8.36 11.49 -31.75
N SER A 511 8.95 12.59 -31.28
CA SER A 511 8.28 13.84 -30.86
C SER A 511 7.19 13.84 -29.79
N THR A 512 6.67 12.70 -29.32
CA THR A 512 5.54 12.66 -28.39
C THR A 512 5.99 12.65 -26.93
N TYR A 513 7.22 12.17 -26.65
CA TYR A 513 7.73 12.01 -25.29
C TYR A 513 8.63 13.17 -24.84
N THR A 514 8.44 13.59 -23.59
CA THR A 514 8.98 14.84 -23.03
C THR A 514 10.23 14.62 -22.16
N TYR A 515 10.81 13.43 -22.15
CA TYR A 515 11.85 13.01 -21.19
C TYR A 515 12.97 14.03 -21.01
N ARG A 516 13.59 14.54 -22.09
CA ARG A 516 14.72 15.48 -21.97
C ARG A 516 14.28 16.82 -21.39
N ALA A 517 13.20 17.40 -21.89
CA ALA A 517 12.68 18.67 -21.39
C ALA A 517 12.28 18.57 -19.91
N LYS A 518 11.56 17.50 -19.54
CA LYS A 518 11.21 17.18 -18.16
C LYS A 518 12.43 17.01 -17.26
N THR A 519 13.44 16.28 -17.73
CA THR A 519 14.68 16.05 -16.97
C THR A 519 15.41 17.36 -16.72
N LEU A 520 15.56 18.22 -17.75
CA LEU A 520 16.20 19.52 -17.61
C LEU A 520 15.43 20.41 -16.62
N ALA A 521 14.11 20.44 -16.69
CA ALA A 521 13.28 21.21 -15.76
C ALA A 521 13.42 20.72 -14.32
N ALA A 522 13.46 19.40 -14.10
CA ALA A 522 13.71 18.83 -12.78
C ALA A 522 15.10 19.19 -12.23
N ILE A 523 16.14 19.20 -13.08
CA ILE A 523 17.48 19.68 -12.71
C ILE A 523 17.45 21.18 -12.35
N ALA A 524 16.73 22.00 -13.13
CA ALA A 524 16.58 23.43 -12.89
C ALA A 524 15.86 23.74 -11.56
N LYS A 525 14.84 22.95 -11.21
CA LYS A 525 14.22 22.98 -9.88
C LYS A 525 15.26 22.73 -8.78
N GLN A 526 16.14 21.73 -8.95
CA GLN A 526 17.17 21.46 -7.94
C GLN A 526 18.17 22.60 -7.78
N TYR A 527 18.57 23.29 -8.87
CA TYR A 527 19.35 24.52 -8.77
C TYR A 527 18.61 25.63 -8.02
N SER A 528 17.29 25.77 -8.21
CA SER A 528 16.50 26.78 -7.49
C SER A 528 16.49 26.51 -5.98
N LYS A 529 16.31 25.23 -5.59
CA LYS A 529 16.31 24.81 -4.18
C LYS A 529 17.65 25.02 -3.48
N THR A 530 18.76 24.92 -4.21
CA THR A 530 20.11 25.20 -3.69
C THR A 530 20.52 26.67 -3.81
N LYS A 531 19.56 27.58 -3.99
CA LYS A 531 19.75 29.03 -4.08
C LYS A 531 20.70 29.46 -5.21
N GLN A 532 20.65 28.77 -6.34
CA GLN A 532 21.38 29.10 -7.58
C GLN A 532 20.41 29.56 -8.68
N PRO A 533 19.76 30.73 -8.54
CA PRO A 533 18.65 31.15 -9.40
C PRO A 533 19.07 31.43 -10.85
N GLN A 534 20.31 31.88 -11.08
CA GLN A 534 20.81 32.18 -12.42
C GLN A 534 20.99 30.89 -13.24
N GLN A 535 21.61 29.87 -12.64
CA GLN A 535 21.78 28.55 -13.25
C GLN A 535 20.41 27.90 -13.48
N ALA A 536 19.51 27.98 -12.49
CA ALA A 536 18.15 27.49 -12.64
C ALA A 536 17.43 28.13 -13.83
N ALA A 537 17.47 29.46 -13.95
CA ALA A 537 16.84 30.18 -15.06
C ALA A 537 17.42 29.74 -16.42
N LYS A 538 18.75 29.56 -16.51
CA LYS A 538 19.40 29.05 -17.72
C LYS A 538 18.92 27.66 -18.09
N VAL A 539 18.86 26.72 -17.15
CA VAL A 539 18.46 25.34 -17.41
C VAL A 539 16.95 25.24 -17.70
N PHE A 540 16.11 26.04 -17.05
CA PHE A 540 14.68 26.13 -17.39
C PHE A 540 14.47 26.66 -18.82
N SER A 541 15.23 27.68 -19.24
CA SER A 541 15.21 28.17 -20.62
C SER A 541 15.59 27.07 -21.62
N GLN A 542 16.64 26.29 -21.32
CA GLN A 542 17.02 25.13 -22.13
C GLN A 542 15.93 24.06 -22.17
N ALA A 543 15.22 23.82 -21.06
CA ALA A 543 14.10 22.89 -21.00
C ALA A 543 12.95 23.36 -21.92
N LEU A 544 12.58 24.64 -21.87
CA LEU A 544 11.55 25.23 -22.74
C LEU A 544 11.95 25.17 -24.21
N GLN A 545 13.20 25.50 -24.53
CA GLN A 545 13.73 25.37 -25.89
C GLN A 545 13.60 23.92 -26.38
N THR A 546 13.98 22.95 -25.54
CA THR A 546 13.87 21.51 -25.86
C THR A 546 12.41 21.08 -26.04
N ALA A 547 11.47 21.60 -25.25
CA ALA A 547 10.05 21.30 -25.42
C ALA A 547 9.49 21.87 -26.73
N ASN A 548 9.98 23.04 -27.17
CA ASN A 548 9.55 23.65 -28.43
C ASN A 548 10.05 22.89 -29.68
N THR A 549 11.07 22.02 -29.56
CA THR A 549 11.55 21.20 -30.68
C THR A 549 10.79 19.88 -30.82
N LEU A 550 9.79 19.62 -29.97
CA LEU A 550 8.91 18.45 -30.11
C LEU A 550 8.02 18.64 -31.36
N ALA A 551 7.80 17.58 -32.13
CA ALA A 551 7.17 17.71 -33.46
C ALA A 551 5.65 17.83 -33.48
N SER A 552 4.94 17.57 -32.38
CA SER A 552 3.48 17.68 -32.35
C SER A 552 2.99 18.71 -31.30
N PRO A 553 1.92 19.48 -31.58
CA PRO A 553 1.40 20.47 -30.64
C PRO A 553 1.00 19.89 -29.28
N ASP A 554 0.50 18.65 -29.24
CA ASP A 554 0.18 17.94 -27.99
C ASP A 554 1.42 17.68 -27.15
N ALA A 555 2.52 17.24 -27.77
CA ALA A 555 3.77 16.97 -27.07
C ALA A 555 4.43 18.26 -26.56
N ILE A 556 4.40 19.34 -27.35
CA ILE A 556 4.86 20.66 -26.91
C ILE A 556 4.04 21.12 -25.71
N ALA A 557 2.70 20.99 -25.76
CA ALA A 557 1.81 21.36 -24.65
C ALA A 557 2.12 20.56 -23.38
N LYS A 558 2.24 19.23 -23.48
CA LYS A 558 2.61 18.34 -22.36
C LYS A 558 3.98 18.70 -21.79
N GLY A 559 4.99 18.89 -22.64
CA GLY A 559 6.34 19.27 -22.22
C GLY A 559 6.38 20.61 -21.49
N LYS A 560 5.65 21.62 -21.99
CA LYS A 560 5.51 22.91 -21.31
C LYS A 560 4.77 22.78 -19.97
N ALA A 561 3.73 21.97 -19.89
CA ALA A 561 3.00 21.74 -18.63
C ALA A 561 3.90 21.06 -17.57
N GLU A 562 4.73 20.09 -17.96
CA GLU A 562 5.70 19.49 -17.05
C GLU A 562 6.76 20.51 -16.58
N ILE A 563 7.22 21.40 -17.46
CA ILE A 563 8.14 22.48 -17.08
C ILE A 563 7.45 23.47 -16.13
N ALA A 564 6.18 23.82 -16.37
CA ALA A 564 5.39 24.69 -15.51
C ALA A 564 5.23 24.09 -14.10
N LEU A 565 5.01 22.77 -14.00
CA LEU A 565 5.01 22.08 -12.72
C LEU A 565 6.36 22.24 -11.99
N GLU A 566 7.47 22.05 -12.69
CA GLU A 566 8.81 22.19 -12.10
C GLU A 566 9.11 23.63 -11.66
N TYR A 567 8.62 24.64 -12.39
CA TYR A 567 8.65 26.04 -11.93
C TYR A 567 7.85 26.25 -10.64
N ALA A 568 6.66 25.67 -10.52
CA ALA A 568 5.82 25.78 -9.33
C ALA A 568 6.50 25.13 -8.11
N LEU A 569 7.08 23.94 -8.30
CA LEU A 569 7.87 23.23 -7.29
C LEU A 569 9.20 23.92 -6.94
N ALA A 570 9.64 24.87 -7.77
CA ALA A 570 10.77 25.77 -7.53
C ALA A 570 10.33 27.14 -6.96
N GLU A 571 9.08 27.26 -6.51
CA GLU A 571 8.49 28.48 -5.93
C GLU A 571 8.44 29.68 -6.90
N GLN A 572 8.47 29.43 -8.21
CA GLN A 572 8.37 30.45 -9.26
C GLN A 572 6.96 30.49 -9.87
N ALA A 573 5.97 30.83 -9.04
CA ALA A 573 4.55 30.77 -9.38
C ALA A 573 4.18 31.52 -10.67
N ASN A 574 4.70 32.75 -10.87
CA ASN A 574 4.40 33.55 -12.06
C ASN A 574 4.86 32.85 -13.35
N LYS A 575 6.08 32.30 -13.36
CA LYS A 575 6.61 31.57 -14.53
C LYS A 575 5.86 30.26 -14.76
N ALA A 576 5.42 29.58 -13.70
CA ALA A 576 4.60 28.39 -13.81
C ALA A 576 3.26 28.69 -14.50
N THR A 577 2.54 29.71 -14.03
CA THR A 577 1.26 30.15 -14.63
C THR A 577 1.43 30.64 -16.06
N GLU A 578 2.50 31.38 -16.36
CA GLU A 578 2.81 31.83 -17.72
C GLU A 578 3.08 30.64 -18.65
N THR A 579 3.93 29.71 -18.23
CA THR A 579 4.30 28.53 -19.02
C THR A 579 3.09 27.62 -19.25
N LEU A 580 2.24 27.41 -18.24
CA LEU A 580 0.98 26.68 -18.40
C LEU A 580 0.03 27.40 -19.37
N THR A 581 -0.07 28.73 -19.30
CA THR A 581 -0.87 29.49 -20.26
C THR A 581 -0.40 29.23 -21.70
N GLN A 582 0.92 29.23 -21.91
CA GLN A 582 1.48 28.90 -23.22
C GLN A 582 1.16 27.47 -23.65
N ALA A 583 1.20 26.50 -22.73
CA ALA A 583 0.82 25.11 -23.01
C ALA A 583 -0.66 25.01 -23.42
N LEU A 584 -1.57 25.61 -22.65
CA LEU A 584 -3.01 25.55 -22.88
C LEU A 584 -3.43 26.24 -24.19
N LYS A 585 -2.70 27.27 -24.63
CA LYS A 585 -2.92 27.92 -25.95
C LYS A 585 -2.69 26.97 -27.14
N LEU A 586 -1.90 25.91 -26.96
CA LEU A 586 -1.61 24.93 -28.02
C LEU A 586 -2.70 23.86 -28.14
N VAL A 587 -3.41 23.57 -27.05
CA VAL A 587 -4.41 22.48 -26.98
C VAL A 587 -5.54 22.63 -28.02
N PRO A 588 -6.12 23.83 -28.24
CA PRO A 588 -7.13 24.03 -29.28
C PRO A 588 -6.63 23.81 -30.72
N ASN A 589 -5.31 23.86 -30.95
CA ASN A 589 -4.71 23.69 -32.28
C ASN A 589 -4.41 22.22 -32.62
N ILE A 590 -4.68 21.28 -31.70
CA ILE A 590 -4.59 19.85 -31.95
C ILE A 590 -5.80 19.44 -32.80
N LYS A 591 -5.55 18.99 -34.03
CA LYS A 591 -6.61 18.68 -35.02
C LYS A 591 -7.56 17.56 -34.56
N ASP A 592 -7.02 16.54 -33.90
CA ASP A 592 -7.81 15.43 -33.35
C ASP A 592 -8.45 15.86 -32.03
N SER A 593 -9.78 15.92 -32.01
CA SER A 593 -10.56 16.34 -30.84
C SER A 593 -10.42 15.41 -29.64
N SER A 594 -10.24 14.10 -29.88
CA SER A 594 -10.02 13.10 -28.84
C SER A 594 -8.63 13.25 -28.24
N LEU A 595 -7.60 13.45 -29.06
CA LEU A 595 -6.23 13.73 -28.62
C LEU A 595 -6.13 15.07 -27.89
N SER A 596 -6.86 16.10 -28.35
CA SER A 596 -6.94 17.40 -27.69
C SER A 596 -7.51 17.27 -26.27
N LEU A 597 -8.62 16.53 -26.11
CA LEU A 597 -9.21 16.24 -24.81
C LEU A 597 -8.27 15.41 -23.91
N ALA A 598 -7.67 14.34 -24.45
CA ALA A 598 -6.74 13.50 -23.71
C ALA A 598 -5.52 14.29 -23.22
N THR A 599 -4.97 15.16 -24.07
CA THR A 599 -3.87 16.06 -23.71
C THR A 599 -4.24 17.00 -22.57
N LEU A 600 -5.44 17.59 -22.62
CA LEU A 600 -5.92 18.47 -21.56
C LEU A 600 -6.14 17.72 -20.24
N GLN A 601 -6.63 16.47 -20.30
CA GLN A 601 -6.77 15.57 -19.16
C GLN A 601 -5.43 15.21 -18.54
N GLU A 602 -4.44 14.83 -19.34
CA GLU A 602 -3.09 14.54 -18.86
C GLU A 602 -2.46 15.77 -18.17
N ILE A 603 -2.58 16.96 -18.77
CA ILE A 603 -2.09 18.21 -18.18
C ILE A 603 -2.79 18.51 -16.84
N THR A 604 -4.10 18.29 -16.76
CA THR A 604 -4.86 18.57 -15.54
C THR A 604 -4.53 17.57 -14.42
N ASN A 605 -4.47 16.28 -14.77
CA ASN A 605 -4.13 15.21 -13.83
C ASN A 605 -2.71 15.39 -13.28
N LEU A 606 -1.76 15.82 -14.12
CA LEU A 606 -0.40 16.17 -13.69
C LEU A 606 -0.40 17.13 -12.48
N TYR A 607 -1.23 18.19 -12.52
CA TYR A 607 -1.29 19.16 -11.42
C TYR A 607 -2.12 18.68 -10.23
N LEU A 608 -3.20 17.92 -10.46
CA LEU A 608 -3.99 17.33 -9.39
C LEU A 608 -3.16 16.35 -8.54
N GLU A 609 -2.40 15.48 -9.21
CA GLU A 609 -1.50 14.52 -8.57
C GLU A 609 -0.34 15.22 -7.85
N ALA A 610 0.20 16.29 -8.43
CA ALA A 610 1.27 17.08 -7.82
C ALA A 610 0.79 18.04 -6.72
N GLY A 611 -0.50 18.13 -6.44
CA GLY A 611 -1.07 19.05 -5.44
C GLY A 611 -1.00 20.53 -5.84
N GLN A 612 -0.75 20.85 -7.11
CA GLN A 612 -0.67 22.22 -7.63
C GLN A 612 -2.04 22.73 -8.06
N TYR A 613 -2.95 22.88 -7.11
CA TYR A 613 -4.38 23.10 -7.38
C TYR A 613 -4.70 24.39 -8.13
N ASN A 614 -3.89 25.45 -7.98
CA ASN A 614 -4.06 26.68 -8.77
C ASN A 614 -3.81 26.43 -10.27
N LEU A 615 -2.79 25.64 -10.61
CA LEU A 615 -2.49 25.26 -11.99
C LEU A 615 -3.53 24.27 -12.54
N ALA A 616 -4.00 23.32 -11.70
CA ALA A 616 -5.11 22.44 -12.06
C ALA A 616 -6.38 23.24 -12.36
N LEU A 617 -6.72 24.24 -11.53
CA LEU A 617 -7.87 25.11 -11.78
C LEU A 617 -7.71 25.87 -13.10
N GLN A 618 -6.51 26.35 -13.40
CA GLN A 618 -6.23 27.03 -14.67
C GLN A 618 -6.42 26.09 -15.87
N SER A 619 -5.99 24.83 -15.80
CA SER A 619 -6.21 23.86 -16.89
C SER A 619 -7.67 23.44 -17.01
N ILE A 620 -8.40 23.29 -15.91
CA ILE A 620 -9.85 22.99 -15.89
C ILE A 620 -10.66 24.08 -16.62
N LYS A 621 -10.25 25.35 -16.50
CA LYS A 621 -10.92 26.45 -17.21
C LYS A 621 -10.86 26.33 -18.74
N ALA A 622 -9.88 25.58 -19.27
CA ALA A 622 -9.73 25.38 -20.71
C ALA A 622 -10.67 24.30 -21.30
N TYR A 623 -11.41 23.56 -20.48
CA TYR A 623 -12.38 22.57 -20.97
C TYR A 623 -13.60 23.25 -21.58
N LYS A 624 -13.92 22.86 -22.82
CA LYS A 624 -15.13 23.31 -23.54
C LYS A 624 -16.38 22.52 -23.17
N ASN A 625 -16.25 21.20 -22.99
CA ASN A 625 -17.38 20.33 -22.70
C ASN A 625 -17.76 20.40 -21.20
N PRO A 626 -19.00 20.78 -20.85
CA PRO A 626 -19.47 20.89 -19.48
C PRO A 626 -19.35 19.60 -18.65
N VAL A 627 -19.58 18.43 -19.25
CA VAL A 627 -19.57 17.14 -18.55
C VAL A 627 -18.16 16.82 -18.05
N TYR A 628 -17.15 16.90 -18.92
CA TYR A 628 -15.76 16.67 -18.54
C TYR A 628 -15.26 17.73 -17.55
N LYS A 629 -15.65 19.00 -17.78
CA LYS A 629 -15.31 20.09 -16.87
C LYS A 629 -15.87 19.89 -15.48
N ASN A 630 -17.13 19.44 -15.35
CA ASN A 630 -17.76 19.19 -14.06
C ASN A 630 -17.06 18.05 -13.32
N GLY A 631 -16.85 16.91 -13.98
CA GLY A 631 -16.20 15.75 -13.34
C GLY A 631 -14.84 16.10 -12.74
N ILE A 632 -14.00 16.82 -13.49
CA ILE A 632 -12.66 17.19 -13.03
C ILE A 632 -12.70 18.36 -12.02
N SER A 633 -13.64 19.31 -12.17
CA SER A 633 -13.86 20.37 -11.16
C SER A 633 -14.24 19.78 -9.81
N GLN A 634 -15.04 18.71 -9.80
CA GLN A 634 -15.39 18.00 -8.57
C GLN A 634 -14.21 17.25 -7.97
N GLU A 635 -13.39 16.62 -8.80
CA GLU A 635 -12.15 16.01 -8.32
C GLU A 635 -11.26 17.05 -7.62
N LEU A 636 -11.06 18.22 -8.22
CA LEU A 636 -10.31 19.31 -7.60
C LEU A 636 -10.97 19.82 -6.32
N ALA A 637 -12.30 19.96 -6.30
CA ALA A 637 -13.02 20.40 -5.12
C ALA A 637 -12.86 19.42 -3.95
N ASN A 638 -12.89 18.12 -4.23
CA ASN A 638 -12.60 17.08 -3.24
C ASN A 638 -11.16 17.16 -2.73
N LYS A 639 -10.19 17.45 -3.61
CA LYS A 639 -8.79 17.68 -3.21
C LYS A 639 -8.66 18.90 -2.29
N TYR A 640 -9.36 20.00 -2.59
CA TYR A 640 -9.39 21.18 -1.72
C TYR A 640 -10.04 20.88 -0.36
N LEU A 641 -11.16 20.13 -0.34
CA LEU A 641 -11.81 19.72 0.90
C LEU A 641 -10.89 18.85 1.77
N ASP A 642 -10.19 17.88 1.16
CA ASP A 642 -9.22 17.03 1.84
C ASP A 642 -8.00 17.80 2.35
N ALA A 643 -7.63 18.90 1.68
CA ALA A 643 -6.54 19.79 2.08
C ALA A 643 -6.96 20.87 3.09
N GLY A 644 -8.23 20.94 3.50
CA GLY A 644 -8.74 21.98 4.40
C GLY A 644 -8.95 23.36 3.75
N GLN A 645 -8.89 23.42 2.42
CA GLN A 645 -8.93 24.62 1.60
C GLN A 645 -10.38 24.93 1.15
N TYR A 646 -11.26 25.17 2.12
CA TYR A 646 -12.72 25.25 1.90
C TYR A 646 -13.15 26.47 1.08
N ASP A 647 -12.50 27.61 1.29
CA ASP A 647 -12.78 28.82 0.52
C ASP A 647 -12.42 28.60 -0.97
N GLN A 648 -11.34 27.86 -1.28
CA GLN A 648 -11.01 27.47 -2.65
C GLN A 648 -12.00 26.47 -3.24
N ALA A 649 -12.46 25.48 -2.46
CA ALA A 649 -13.52 24.57 -2.89
C ALA A 649 -14.82 25.33 -3.22
N MET A 650 -15.15 26.35 -2.43
CA MET A 650 -16.33 27.20 -2.65
C MET A 650 -16.28 27.96 -3.98
N GLN A 651 -15.10 28.40 -4.40
CA GLN A 651 -14.93 29.06 -5.70
C GLN A 651 -15.24 28.14 -6.89
N LEU A 652 -15.09 26.82 -6.72
CA LEU A 652 -15.38 25.83 -7.77
C LEU A 652 -16.87 25.58 -7.97
N VAL A 653 -17.72 25.94 -7.02
CA VAL A 653 -19.19 25.77 -7.17
C VAL A 653 -19.67 26.49 -8.44
N ASN A 654 -19.10 27.64 -8.75
CA ASN A 654 -19.44 28.42 -9.93
C ASN A 654 -18.89 27.83 -11.24
N THR A 655 -17.93 26.91 -11.18
CA THR A 655 -17.39 26.24 -12.37
C THR A 655 -18.20 25.01 -12.78
N LEU A 656 -19.02 24.49 -11.87
CA LEU A 656 -19.96 23.40 -12.12
C LEU A 656 -21.18 23.92 -12.91
N THR A 657 -21.69 23.13 -13.84
CA THR A 657 -22.83 23.55 -14.70
C THR A 657 -24.17 22.95 -14.30
N THR A 658 -24.19 21.79 -13.64
CA THR A 658 -25.42 21.08 -13.25
C THR A 658 -25.82 21.42 -11.81
N PRO A 659 -27.12 21.64 -11.52
CA PRO A 659 -27.61 21.95 -10.17
C PRO A 659 -27.31 20.83 -9.15
N GLU A 660 -27.32 19.56 -9.57
CA GLU A 660 -27.02 18.39 -8.74
C GLU A 660 -25.57 18.47 -8.21
N ASP A 661 -24.62 18.69 -9.12
CA ASP A 661 -23.20 18.75 -8.80
C ASP A 661 -22.87 19.95 -7.90
N LYS A 662 -23.50 21.10 -8.15
CA LYS A 662 -23.40 22.30 -7.31
C LYS A 662 -23.92 22.04 -5.91
N THR A 663 -25.13 21.48 -5.81
CA THR A 663 -25.77 21.19 -4.52
C THR A 663 -24.93 20.22 -3.72
N ARG A 664 -24.44 19.15 -4.36
CA ARG A 664 -23.55 18.16 -3.75
C ARG A 664 -22.28 18.80 -3.18
N LEU A 665 -21.60 19.64 -3.97
CA LEU A 665 -20.38 20.29 -3.52
C LEU A 665 -20.64 21.27 -2.37
N LEU A 666 -21.72 22.06 -2.44
CA LEU A 666 -22.09 23.01 -1.39
C LEU A 666 -22.41 22.30 -0.06
N VAL A 667 -23.13 21.18 -0.11
CA VAL A 667 -23.40 20.33 1.07
C VAL A 667 -22.09 19.77 1.64
N ALA A 668 -21.20 19.26 0.79
CA ALA A 668 -19.90 18.73 1.24
C ALA A 668 -19.03 19.82 1.91
N ILE A 669 -19.00 21.03 1.34
CA ILE A 669 -18.33 22.20 1.93
C ILE A 669 -18.95 22.56 3.28
N ALA A 670 -20.28 22.62 3.37
CA ALA A 670 -20.99 22.92 4.60
C ALA A 670 -20.67 21.91 5.71
N GLY A 671 -20.68 20.60 5.40
CA GLY A 671 -20.29 19.55 6.34
C GLY A 671 -18.87 19.75 6.87
N LYS A 672 -17.91 20.12 6.00
CA LYS A 672 -16.54 20.45 6.44
C LYS A 672 -16.47 21.70 7.31
N TYR A 673 -17.27 22.72 7.05
CA TYR A 673 -17.35 23.88 7.94
C TYR A 673 -17.92 23.52 9.32
N ILE A 674 -18.95 22.68 9.39
CA ILE A 674 -19.55 22.19 10.65
C ILE A 674 -18.50 21.41 11.46
N GLN A 675 -17.77 20.50 10.81
CA GLN A 675 -16.69 19.73 11.46
C GLN A 675 -15.60 20.62 12.08
N ASN A 676 -15.38 21.81 11.52
CA ASN A 676 -14.43 22.80 12.03
C ASN A 676 -15.07 23.91 12.87
N GLN A 677 -16.33 23.73 13.31
CA GLN A 677 -17.07 24.69 14.13
C GLN A 677 -17.27 26.06 13.47
N GLN A 678 -17.18 26.15 12.15
CA GLN A 678 -17.39 27.37 11.36
C GLN A 678 -18.86 27.49 10.94
N ASN A 679 -19.77 27.46 11.92
CA ASN A 679 -21.22 27.32 11.67
C ASN A 679 -21.82 28.46 10.83
N ALA A 680 -21.28 29.68 10.93
CA ALA A 680 -21.71 30.80 10.08
C ALA A 680 -21.41 30.55 8.59
N LYS A 681 -20.19 30.08 8.27
CA LYS A 681 -19.82 29.71 6.90
C LYS A 681 -20.59 28.48 6.40
N ALA A 682 -20.81 27.50 7.28
CA ALA A 682 -21.67 26.35 6.99
C ALA A 682 -23.08 26.80 6.60
N SER A 683 -23.69 27.68 7.39
CA SER A 683 -25.02 28.23 7.09
C SER A 683 -25.07 28.94 5.75
N GLN A 684 -24.04 29.70 5.38
CA GLN A 684 -23.98 30.37 4.08
C GLN A 684 -23.93 29.34 2.94
N ALA A 685 -23.12 28.31 3.07
CA ALA A 685 -23.03 27.23 2.09
C ALA A 685 -24.34 26.43 1.97
N LEU A 686 -25.01 26.14 3.09
CA LEU A 686 -26.31 25.47 3.11
C LEU A 686 -27.42 26.33 2.51
N ASN A 687 -27.39 27.65 2.72
CA ASN A 687 -28.33 28.56 2.08
C ASN A 687 -28.18 28.53 0.56
N GLN A 688 -26.94 28.57 0.06
CA GLN A 688 -26.68 28.42 -1.37
C GLN A 688 -27.11 27.04 -1.88
N ALA A 689 -26.78 25.96 -1.14
CA ALA A 689 -27.18 24.61 -1.51
C ALA A 689 -28.70 24.49 -1.65
N LEU A 690 -29.44 25.07 -0.71
CA LEU A 690 -30.90 25.06 -0.71
C LEU A 690 -31.48 25.81 -1.91
N GLN A 691 -30.92 26.97 -2.27
CA GLN A 691 -31.38 27.72 -3.44
C GLN A 691 -31.16 26.91 -4.73
N VAL A 692 -30.01 26.25 -4.86
CA VAL A 692 -29.74 25.41 -6.02
C VAL A 692 -30.62 24.16 -6.03
N ALA A 693 -30.77 23.46 -4.90
CA ALA A 693 -31.62 22.27 -4.76
C ALA A 693 -33.08 22.52 -5.14
N LYS A 694 -33.61 23.73 -4.89
CA LYS A 694 -34.97 24.12 -5.31
C LYS A 694 -35.14 24.17 -6.83
N THR A 695 -34.06 24.29 -7.61
CA THR A 695 -34.09 24.39 -9.08
C THR A 695 -34.00 23.04 -9.80
N LEU A 696 -33.80 21.93 -9.07
CA LEU A 696 -33.75 20.56 -9.62
C LEU A 696 -35.11 20.17 -10.24
N LYS A 697 -35.11 19.74 -11.50
CA LYS A 697 -36.30 19.30 -12.26
C LYS A 697 -36.47 17.77 -12.16
N ASP A 698 -37.57 17.32 -11.54
CA ASP A 698 -38.18 15.96 -11.47
C ASP A 698 -37.31 14.68 -11.32
N PRO A 699 -37.77 13.61 -10.62
CA PRO A 699 -38.81 13.52 -9.58
C PRO A 699 -38.24 13.83 -8.17
N GLU A 700 -39.12 14.04 -7.18
CA GLU A 700 -38.74 14.36 -5.80
C GLU A 700 -37.90 13.26 -5.14
N SER A 701 -38.27 12.00 -5.34
CA SER A 701 -37.49 10.82 -4.97
C SER A 701 -37.35 9.93 -6.19
N LYS A 702 -36.14 9.42 -6.44
CA LYS A 702 -35.84 8.53 -7.56
C LYS A 702 -35.26 7.24 -7.00
N VAL A 703 -35.69 6.11 -7.53
CA VAL A 703 -35.25 4.80 -7.06
C VAL A 703 -34.49 4.09 -8.18
N MET A 704 -33.27 3.66 -7.88
CA MET A 704 -32.43 2.83 -8.71
C MET A 704 -32.72 1.35 -8.42
N VAL A 705 -33.03 0.58 -9.47
CA VAL A 705 -33.27 -0.87 -9.37
C VAL A 705 -32.00 -1.60 -9.81
N PHE A 706 -31.36 -2.33 -8.89
CA PHE A 706 -30.07 -2.99 -9.16
C PHE A 706 -30.19 -4.48 -9.52
N LYS A 707 -31.24 -5.15 -9.04
CA LYS A 707 -31.48 -6.57 -9.31
C LYS A 707 -32.98 -6.80 -9.42
N VAL A 708 -33.41 -7.47 -10.48
CA VAL A 708 -34.79 -7.94 -10.66
C VAL A 708 -34.72 -9.44 -10.86
N GLU A 709 -35.24 -10.20 -9.93
CA GLU A 709 -35.42 -11.64 -10.07
C GLU A 709 -36.80 -11.89 -10.61
N THR A 710 -36.92 -12.69 -11.68
CA THR A 710 -38.19 -13.07 -12.29
C THR A 710 -38.37 -14.58 -12.27
N ASP A 711 -39.63 -15.05 -12.22
CA ASP A 711 -39.98 -16.45 -12.37
C ASP A 711 -39.85 -16.91 -13.84
N SER A 712 -40.12 -18.21 -14.07
CA SER A 712 -40.05 -18.80 -15.42
C SER A 712 -41.16 -18.32 -16.36
N GLN A 713 -42.15 -17.58 -15.89
CA GLN A 713 -43.17 -16.90 -16.70
C GLN A 713 -42.86 -15.41 -16.92
N GLY A 714 -41.76 -14.89 -16.35
CA GLY A 714 -41.32 -13.51 -16.50
C GLY A 714 -41.89 -12.54 -15.45
N ASN A 715 -42.56 -13.01 -14.40
CA ASN A 715 -43.08 -12.15 -13.33
C ASN A 715 -41.98 -11.84 -12.31
N VAL A 716 -41.93 -10.60 -11.80
CA VAL A 716 -40.92 -10.16 -10.82
C VAL A 716 -41.18 -10.82 -9.45
N ILE A 717 -40.24 -11.66 -9.01
CA ILE A 717 -40.18 -12.30 -7.70
C ILE A 717 -39.60 -11.34 -6.65
N SER A 718 -38.52 -10.63 -6.98
CA SER A 718 -37.88 -9.68 -6.06
C SER A 718 -37.18 -8.56 -6.84
N LYS A 719 -37.18 -7.34 -6.28
CA LYS A 719 -36.39 -6.22 -6.80
C LYS A 719 -35.58 -5.56 -5.69
N THR A 720 -34.30 -5.30 -5.94
CA THR A 720 -33.46 -4.49 -5.04
C THR A 720 -33.54 -3.04 -5.46
N GLU A 721 -34.24 -2.26 -4.66
CA GLU A 721 -34.49 -0.83 -4.86
C GLU A 721 -33.65 0.02 -3.90
N VAL A 722 -33.00 1.04 -4.45
CA VAL A 722 -32.12 1.94 -3.74
C VAL A 722 -32.51 3.36 -4.11
N GLU A 723 -32.74 4.21 -3.11
CA GLU A 723 -32.98 5.64 -3.35
C GLU A 723 -31.74 6.29 -3.99
N ASP A 724 -31.96 7.11 -5.02
CA ASP A 724 -30.94 7.87 -5.73
C ASP A 724 -30.44 8.97 -4.79
N PRO A 725 -29.20 8.89 -4.28
CA PRO A 725 -28.69 9.83 -3.29
C PRO A 725 -28.53 11.25 -3.84
N TYR A 726 -28.79 11.46 -5.15
CA TYR A 726 -28.68 12.73 -5.83
C TYR A 726 -30.03 13.28 -6.31
N ASP A 727 -31.14 12.72 -5.82
CA ASP A 727 -32.46 13.30 -6.05
C ASP A 727 -32.74 14.52 -5.15
N ARG A 728 -33.84 15.21 -5.44
CA ARG A 728 -34.20 16.46 -4.75
C ARG A 728 -34.50 16.22 -3.26
N ALA A 729 -35.17 15.13 -2.90
CA ALA A 729 -35.48 14.79 -1.52
C ALA A 729 -34.21 14.48 -0.71
N SER A 730 -33.29 13.69 -1.25
CA SER A 730 -32.01 13.34 -0.65
C SER A 730 -31.15 14.58 -0.40
N PHE A 731 -31.11 15.52 -1.35
CA PHE A 731 -30.42 16.79 -1.14
C PHE A 731 -31.08 17.64 -0.05
N LEU A 732 -32.40 17.77 -0.03
CA LEU A 732 -33.12 18.51 1.00
C LEU A 732 -32.94 17.89 2.38
N GLU A 733 -32.96 16.56 2.49
CA GLU A 733 -32.67 15.82 3.70
C GLU A 733 -31.23 16.10 4.19
N SER A 734 -30.24 15.98 3.31
CA SER A 734 -28.85 16.25 3.66
C SER A 734 -28.63 17.70 4.12
N ILE A 735 -29.27 18.67 3.44
CA ILE A 735 -29.23 20.09 3.84
C ILE A 735 -29.86 20.29 5.22
N ALA A 736 -31.03 19.69 5.48
CA ALA A 736 -31.72 19.81 6.75
C ALA A 736 -30.90 19.21 7.91
N ILE A 737 -30.30 18.04 7.70
CA ILE A 737 -29.41 17.40 8.69
C ILE A 737 -28.20 18.27 8.98
N ASN A 738 -27.54 18.81 7.96
CA ASN A 738 -26.40 19.71 8.15
C ASN A 738 -26.79 21.01 8.87
N TYR A 739 -27.98 21.57 8.61
CA TYR A 739 -28.50 22.69 9.42
C TYR A 739 -28.67 22.30 10.88
N ALA A 740 -29.22 21.12 11.16
CA ALA A 740 -29.39 20.62 12.51
C ALA A 740 -28.03 20.45 13.23
N GLN A 741 -27.04 19.85 12.55
CA GLN A 741 -25.67 19.68 13.05
C GLN A 741 -24.96 21.02 13.29
N ALA A 742 -25.29 22.06 12.52
CA ALA A 742 -24.80 23.43 12.73
C ALA A 742 -25.52 24.18 13.88
N GLY A 743 -26.49 23.54 14.57
CA GLY A 743 -27.31 24.16 15.61
C GLY A 743 -28.47 25.02 15.10
N LEU A 744 -28.77 24.99 13.80
CA LEU A 744 -29.76 25.82 13.13
C LEU A 744 -31.09 25.08 12.96
N LYS A 745 -31.72 24.77 14.10
CA LYS A 745 -32.92 23.92 14.19
C LYS A 745 -34.11 24.43 13.38
N ASN A 746 -34.39 25.73 13.44
CA ASN A 746 -35.53 26.31 12.73
C ASN A 746 -35.36 26.19 11.22
N GLN A 747 -34.15 26.45 10.71
CA GLN A 747 -33.80 26.29 9.31
C GLN A 747 -33.91 24.82 8.89
N ALA A 748 -33.42 23.87 9.70
CA ALA A 748 -33.54 22.44 9.43
C ALA A 748 -35.00 22.01 9.27
N GLN A 749 -35.89 22.45 10.18
CA GLN A 749 -37.32 22.15 10.11
C GLN A 749 -37.99 22.80 8.89
N GLN A 750 -37.64 24.05 8.56
CA GLN A 750 -38.14 24.71 7.36
C GLN A 750 -37.76 23.96 6.08
N VAL A 751 -36.53 23.44 5.99
CA VAL A 751 -36.09 22.63 4.84
C VAL A 751 -36.84 21.31 4.78
N ALA A 752 -37.05 20.63 5.92
CA ALA A 752 -37.82 19.39 5.98
C ALA A 752 -39.26 19.55 5.45
N GLN A 753 -39.89 20.71 5.66
CA GLN A 753 -41.23 21.00 5.11
C GLN A 753 -41.27 21.15 3.58
N LEU A 754 -40.12 21.32 2.92
CA LEU A 754 -40.04 21.37 1.45
C LEU A 754 -40.11 19.99 0.79
N ILE A 755 -39.98 18.91 1.57
CA ILE A 755 -40.16 17.52 1.11
C ILE A 755 -41.66 17.20 1.10
N LYS A 756 -42.24 17.02 -0.09
CA LYS A 756 -43.68 16.77 -0.26
C LYS A 756 -44.07 15.37 0.23
N THR A 757 -43.23 14.37 -0.02
CA THR A 757 -43.46 12.97 0.38
C THR A 757 -43.59 12.83 1.91
N PRO A 758 -44.77 12.49 2.45
CA PRO A 758 -45.03 12.50 3.89
C PRO A 758 -44.18 11.48 4.68
N ALA A 759 -43.90 10.31 4.10
CA ALA A 759 -43.08 9.28 4.73
C ALA A 759 -41.64 9.76 4.95
N ILE A 760 -40.98 10.26 3.90
CA ILE A 760 -39.61 10.81 3.94
C ILE A 760 -39.54 11.99 4.91
N ARG A 761 -40.50 12.92 4.84
CA ARG A 761 -40.58 14.07 5.75
C ARG A 761 -40.78 13.68 7.22
N SER A 762 -41.61 12.69 7.50
CA SER A 762 -41.82 12.17 8.86
C SER A 762 -40.54 11.53 9.41
N GLN A 763 -39.86 10.72 8.59
CA GLN A 763 -38.58 10.12 8.93
C GLN A 763 -37.51 11.17 9.19
N LEU A 764 -37.36 12.17 8.30
CA LEU A 764 -36.43 13.27 8.49
C LEU A 764 -36.72 14.06 9.77
N ASN A 765 -37.98 14.39 10.06
CA ASN A 765 -38.33 15.11 11.30
C ASN A 765 -37.98 14.32 12.56
N GLN A 766 -38.10 12.98 12.54
CA GLN A 766 -37.61 12.13 13.63
C GLN A 766 -36.09 12.25 13.77
N ARG A 767 -35.33 12.21 12.66
CA ARG A 767 -33.87 12.38 12.63
C ARG A 767 -33.43 13.77 13.11
N LEU A 768 -34.12 14.84 12.73
CA LEU A 768 -33.78 16.21 13.16
C LEU A 768 -33.93 16.40 14.68
N ASN A 769 -34.86 15.70 15.32
CA ASN A 769 -35.01 15.74 16.77
C ASN A 769 -33.81 15.11 17.51
N CYS A 770 -33.03 14.26 16.85
CA CYS A 770 -31.80 13.68 17.39
C CYS A 770 -30.68 14.71 17.58
N TYR A 771 -30.62 15.70 16.69
CA TYR A 771 -29.65 16.80 16.75
C TYR A 771 -30.11 17.93 17.68
N ALA A 772 -31.32 17.86 18.23
CA ALA A 772 -31.91 18.90 19.09
C ALA A 772 -31.64 18.71 20.60
N LYS A 773 -30.95 17.65 21.02
CA LYS A 773 -30.64 17.32 22.44
C LYS A 773 -29.15 17.45 22.80
N GLY A 774 -28.34 18.07 21.94
CA GLY A 774 -26.90 18.25 22.11
C GLY A 774 -26.53 19.54 22.80
#